data_AF-A0A964IIB7-F1
#
_entry.id   AF-A0A964IIB7-F1
#
_cell.length_a   1.000
_cell.length_b   1.000
_cell.length_c   1.000
_cell.angle_alpha   90.00
_cell.angle_beta   90.00
_cell.angle_gamma   90.00
#
_symmetry.space_group_name_H-M   'P 1'
#
loop_
_entity.id
_entity.type
_entity.pdbx_description
1 polymer ?
#
loop_
_entity_poly.entity_id
_entity_poly.type
_entity_poly.pdbx_seq_one_letter_code
_entity_poly.pdbx_strand_id
1 'polypeptide(L)'
;MYDRAVAPLVRLARPDAERIEVGAPAEGAMAQDAIAMLVADKTREGLLVARLKWGDPFLFGSGAKEALFLHEQGLSFEVVPGVPVAFGSAYAGVPLSYPGGHDALILLRGHEATREDAPDVHWRALASLEGTIAAYASAPQAATILRKLVAAGRPATHMAALIYDATLVSQRAVADTLAGLITQLDADPDAASGLLIVGEVAGLRAHLRWFDKRPLFGRRIVVTRSHERARDLSDRLEGLGAQAIEAPTFRLLPAEDPEAIERAVASVQQYQWVVCESANSAHRFLKVVLSGTRDLRALGGVRIAAVGPSTADQFRAAGLVPDVVVPETGEEATCDAIAAHGPLAGARVLVIRPDHGRAERGDEGTTAELRRRRARARSHGADCRRRVYHRRTRGRLGPSIESEVCHSSWDTIRAMRRPHWTLIAAVLLVARPAGFAQDAAPARSPRNASYQLLATLDPESHTIHGSGRVIWRNITTAPANDLRFHLYWNAWRDGNSSWMREQRLGRGSALARRPEDQRGSIEIISMVARGTDLRPKATFVAPDDGNADDRTVLAVPLDRPVMPGETIDIDIAWTSRVPVTYARTGRLGQYYFIAQWFPKLGVFQNNGEWNAHQFHAATEFFSDFGTYDVALTVPKGWTVGATGAASPVLPGAEGQETHRFVAEDVHDFAWTTSPNFIEHVERFEHPSLPPVTMRLLLQREHAKQAERHFVATRAALRYYGEWFGPYPYSHITIVDPVTPVNPDVQGGSTGGMEYPMLFTAGTRNWAPLDGPQPESVTIHEAGHQFWYGIVATNEFEHAWMDEGLNTYATARVIDEALPNRFVTVERYFGGFVPWAFSDVRWSRAIDGNRLNAYRPVATNDTQSTPTWRYWPGSASQISYNKTALWLATLERYLGWETMQRVLATHFSRGAFRHPTPEDFFAIAGEVAGADLTWFFDATVRSSAAFDYAVTQVTNTPAADGFESVVVVRRLQDGVFPVTIKRTYADGTTDMTAWDGEGRWEAIVDHGPSPIVRVEVDPNRILMLDLNYTNNSWTATPQAPAAARRWSLRWMGWLQEVMLTYAFFS
;
A
#
# COMPACT_ATOMS: atom_id res chain seq x y z
N MET A 1 27.12 -19.14 17.90
CA MET A 1 26.90 -19.95 19.12
C MET A 1 25.48 -19.70 19.62
N TYR A 2 24.71 -20.73 20.01
CA TYR A 2 23.28 -20.58 20.35
C TYR A 2 22.81 -21.49 21.49
N ASP A 3 21.84 -21.05 22.29
CA ASP A 3 21.19 -21.91 23.29
C ASP A 3 20.17 -22.86 22.64
N ARG A 4 20.01 -24.10 23.14
CA ARG A 4 19.10 -25.11 22.56
C ARG A 4 17.66 -24.60 22.35
N ALA A 5 17.14 -23.79 23.26
CA ALA A 5 15.78 -23.23 23.19
C ALA A 5 15.55 -22.32 21.96
N VAL A 6 16.60 -21.73 21.39
CA VAL A 6 16.55 -20.86 20.20
C VAL A 6 17.04 -21.55 18.92
N ALA A 7 17.28 -22.86 18.94
CA ALA A 7 17.73 -23.65 17.80
C ALA A 7 16.89 -23.45 16.49
N PRO A 8 15.55 -23.27 16.52
CA PRO A 8 14.79 -22.97 15.31
C PRO A 8 15.23 -21.68 14.59
N LEU A 9 15.71 -20.66 15.32
CA LEU A 9 16.15 -19.39 14.73
C LEU A 9 17.51 -19.50 14.03
N VAL A 10 18.30 -20.54 14.33
CA VAL A 10 19.60 -20.81 13.68
C VAL A 10 19.45 -21.07 12.18
N ARG A 11 18.23 -21.38 11.70
CA ARG A 11 17.90 -21.44 10.25
C ARG A 11 18.11 -20.11 9.52
N LEU A 12 18.14 -18.99 10.24
CA LEU A 12 18.41 -17.65 9.70
C LEU A 12 19.91 -17.35 9.59
N ALA A 13 20.78 -18.14 10.23
CA ALA A 13 22.22 -18.00 10.08
C ALA A 13 22.65 -18.33 8.64
N ARG A 14 23.73 -17.69 8.17
CA ARG A 14 24.27 -17.94 6.83
C ARG A 14 24.56 -19.43 6.59
N PRO A 15 24.48 -19.94 5.35
CA PRO A 15 24.74 -21.35 5.05
C PRO A 15 26.16 -21.82 5.39
N ASP A 16 27.12 -20.90 5.40
CA ASP A 16 28.55 -21.10 5.65
C ASP A 16 28.98 -20.84 7.11
N ALA A 17 28.05 -20.42 7.98
CA ALA A 17 28.38 -20.12 9.38
C ALA A 17 28.58 -21.39 10.22
N GLU A 18 29.63 -21.40 11.05
CA GLU A 18 29.85 -22.43 12.08
C GLU A 18 28.75 -22.38 13.15
N ARG A 19 28.07 -23.52 13.39
CA ARG A 19 26.89 -23.62 14.25
C ARG A 19 27.20 -24.46 15.48
N ILE A 20 27.58 -23.78 16.56
CA ILE A 20 27.89 -24.39 17.86
C ILE A 20 26.69 -24.18 18.80
N GLU A 21 26.06 -25.28 19.21
CA GLU A 21 25.06 -25.29 20.30
C GLU A 21 25.79 -25.21 21.65
N VAL A 22 25.29 -24.39 22.57
CA VAL A 22 25.85 -24.23 23.93
C VAL A 22 24.76 -24.33 24.99
N GLY A 23 25.03 -25.13 26.03
CA GLY A 23 24.14 -25.36 27.19
C GLY A 23 23.12 -26.50 27.00
N ALA A 24 22.88 -27.38 27.99
CA ALA A 24 23.69 -27.77 29.14
C ALA A 24 23.49 -29.29 29.36
N PRO A 25 24.47 -30.03 29.92
CA PRO A 25 24.49 -30.15 31.38
C PRO A 25 25.89 -30.24 32.01
N ALA A 26 26.16 -29.36 32.99
CA ALA A 26 27.02 -29.64 34.13
C ALA A 26 26.67 -28.62 35.22
N GLU A 27 26.50 -29.05 36.47
CA GLU A 27 26.34 -28.14 37.61
C GLU A 27 27.71 -27.52 37.95
N GLY A 28 27.74 -26.19 38.13
CA GLY A 28 28.93 -25.47 38.59
C GLY A 28 29.29 -24.23 37.76
N ALA A 29 30.03 -23.29 38.38
CA ALA A 29 30.40 -22.01 37.77
C ALA A 29 31.22 -22.17 36.47
N MET A 30 32.12 -23.16 36.41
CA MET A 30 33.06 -23.35 35.30
C MET A 30 32.38 -23.57 33.93
N ALA A 31 31.13 -24.02 33.89
CA ALA A 31 30.43 -24.25 32.62
C ALA A 31 30.10 -22.93 31.88
N GLN A 32 29.78 -21.86 32.60
CA GLN A 32 29.47 -20.56 32.00
C GLN A 32 30.73 -19.78 31.60
N ASP A 33 31.80 -19.92 32.38
CA ASP A 33 33.09 -19.32 32.07
C ASP A 33 33.73 -19.98 30.83
N ALA A 34 33.54 -21.30 30.66
CA ALA A 34 33.95 -22.02 29.44
C ALA A 34 33.20 -21.54 28.18
N ILE A 35 31.91 -21.17 28.29
CA ILE A 35 31.16 -20.57 27.17
C ILE A 35 31.73 -19.18 26.85
N ALA A 36 32.04 -18.36 27.86
CA ALA A 36 32.63 -17.03 27.66
C ALA A 36 34.03 -17.12 27.02
N MET A 37 34.87 -18.08 27.47
CA MET A 37 36.17 -18.37 26.86
C MET A 37 36.03 -18.80 25.40
N LEU A 38 35.08 -19.69 25.08
CA LEU A 38 34.85 -20.14 23.70
C LEU A 38 34.38 -19.01 22.77
N VAL A 39 33.58 -18.05 23.27
CA VAL A 39 33.25 -16.82 22.52
C VAL A 39 34.51 -15.98 22.29
N ALA A 40 35.35 -15.81 23.31
CA ALA A 40 36.59 -15.05 23.21
C ALA A 40 37.59 -15.66 22.22
N ASP A 41 37.81 -16.98 22.29
CA ASP A 41 38.75 -17.69 21.41
C ASP A 41 38.27 -17.71 19.96
N LYS A 42 36.97 -17.94 19.72
CA LYS A 42 36.40 -17.81 18.36
C LYS A 42 36.49 -16.38 17.82
N THR A 43 36.45 -15.37 18.68
CA THR A 43 36.69 -13.97 18.28
C THR A 43 38.18 -13.73 17.95
N ARG A 44 39.11 -14.35 18.69
CA ARG A 44 40.56 -14.32 18.44
C ARG A 44 40.98 -15.06 17.17
N GLU A 45 40.22 -16.07 16.74
CA GLU A 45 40.33 -16.70 15.41
C GLU A 45 39.98 -15.71 14.26
N GLY A 46 39.52 -14.49 14.56
CA GLY A 46 39.13 -13.46 13.58
C GLY A 46 37.70 -13.61 13.06
N LEU A 47 36.87 -14.43 13.72
CA LEU A 47 35.49 -14.69 13.31
C LEU A 47 34.51 -13.69 13.92
N LEU A 48 33.45 -13.37 13.19
CA LEU A 48 32.31 -12.62 13.72
C LEU A 48 31.39 -13.57 14.52
N VAL A 49 31.48 -13.54 15.85
CA VAL A 49 30.77 -14.47 16.74
C VAL A 49 29.40 -13.92 17.16
N ALA A 50 28.32 -14.47 16.61
CA ALA A 50 26.97 -14.23 17.13
C ALA A 50 26.65 -15.18 18.30
N ARG A 51 26.31 -14.62 19.47
CA ARG A 51 25.86 -15.35 20.68
C ARG A 51 24.35 -15.20 20.84
N LEU A 52 23.58 -16.17 20.33
CA LEU A 52 22.12 -16.15 20.43
C LEU A 52 21.66 -16.78 21.76
N LYS A 53 20.93 -16.02 22.59
CA LYS A 53 20.42 -16.46 23.89
C LYS A 53 18.89 -16.52 23.90
N TRP A 54 18.31 -17.30 24.81
CA TRP A 54 16.86 -17.24 25.07
C TRP A 54 16.52 -16.03 25.96
N GLY A 55 15.44 -15.31 25.63
CA GLY A 55 14.99 -14.16 26.43
C GLY A 55 15.84 -12.89 26.23
N ASP A 56 15.90 -12.08 27.28
CA ASP A 56 16.83 -10.95 27.36
C ASP A 56 18.20 -11.38 27.95
N PRO A 57 19.34 -10.98 27.36
CA PRO A 57 20.66 -11.39 27.86
C PRO A 57 20.99 -10.97 29.31
N PHE A 58 20.41 -9.87 29.82
CA PHE A 58 20.80 -9.24 31.08
C PHE A 58 19.77 -9.45 32.21
N LEU A 59 18.48 -9.54 31.88
CA LEU A 59 17.42 -9.76 32.86
C LEU A 59 17.35 -11.25 33.26
N PHE A 60 18.04 -11.58 34.35
CA PHE A 60 18.21 -12.93 34.90
C PHE A 60 18.99 -13.91 34.02
N GLY A 61 19.55 -13.45 32.89
CA GLY A 61 20.46 -14.21 32.05
C GLY A 61 21.95 -13.99 32.41
N SER A 62 22.81 -14.86 31.87
CA SER A 62 24.26 -14.80 32.06
C SER A 62 25.00 -13.81 31.14
N GLY A 63 24.29 -13.05 30.29
CA GLY A 63 24.90 -12.19 29.28
C GLY A 63 25.76 -11.06 29.87
N ALA A 64 25.44 -10.58 31.08
CA ALA A 64 26.28 -9.59 31.77
C ALA A 64 27.65 -10.17 32.19
N LYS A 65 27.72 -11.46 32.55
CA LYS A 65 28.99 -12.15 32.84
C LYS A 65 29.79 -12.39 31.55
N GLU A 66 29.13 -12.85 30.49
CA GLU A 66 29.74 -13.04 29.17
C GLU A 66 30.32 -11.72 28.63
N ALA A 67 29.57 -10.61 28.74
CA ALA A 67 30.01 -9.27 28.32
C ALA A 67 31.17 -8.72 29.15
N LEU A 68 31.13 -8.85 30.49
CA LEU A 68 32.22 -8.42 31.36
C LEU A 68 33.52 -9.19 31.05
N PHE A 69 33.42 -10.51 30.86
CA PHE A 69 34.56 -11.34 30.48
C PHE A 69 35.19 -10.88 29.15
N LEU A 70 34.38 -10.60 28.11
CA LEU A 70 34.89 -10.08 26.84
C LEU A 70 35.59 -8.72 27.00
N HIS A 71 35.06 -7.83 27.85
CA HIS A 71 35.71 -6.56 28.18
C HIS A 71 37.07 -6.76 28.87
N GLU A 72 37.14 -7.63 29.88
CA GLU A 72 38.38 -7.99 30.59
C GLU A 72 39.43 -8.63 29.66
N GLN A 73 38.99 -9.34 28.61
CA GLN A 73 39.86 -9.90 27.57
C GLN A 73 40.23 -8.90 26.46
N GLY A 74 39.78 -7.64 26.54
CA GLY A 74 40.06 -6.59 25.56
C GLY A 74 39.31 -6.74 24.22
N LEU A 75 38.24 -7.53 24.19
CA LEU A 75 37.46 -7.81 22.98
C LEU A 75 36.25 -6.88 22.87
N SER A 76 36.05 -6.33 21.67
CA SER A 76 34.87 -5.49 21.37
C SER A 76 33.63 -6.38 21.16
N PHE A 77 32.49 -5.95 21.70
CA PHE A 77 31.21 -6.63 21.54
C PHE A 77 30.05 -5.62 21.45
N GLU A 78 28.93 -6.07 20.89
CA GLU A 78 27.66 -5.35 20.86
C GLU A 78 26.61 -6.23 21.56
N VAL A 79 25.68 -5.60 22.30
CA VAL A 79 24.55 -6.30 22.93
C VAL A 79 23.26 -5.79 22.34
N VAL A 80 22.51 -6.69 21.69
CA VAL A 80 21.13 -6.45 21.29
C VAL A 80 20.22 -6.87 22.45
N PRO A 81 19.46 -5.96 23.08
CA PRO A 81 18.50 -6.32 24.12
C PRO A 81 17.44 -7.29 23.60
N GLY A 82 17.07 -8.27 24.41
CA GLY A 82 16.07 -9.28 24.05
C GLY A 82 14.70 -8.98 24.65
N VAL A 83 13.71 -9.79 24.29
CA VAL A 83 12.39 -9.76 24.94
C VAL A 83 12.44 -10.67 26.17
N PRO A 84 12.20 -10.16 27.39
CA PRO A 84 12.25 -11.00 28.58
C PRO A 84 11.18 -12.10 28.54
N VAL A 85 11.54 -13.28 29.05
CA VAL A 85 10.73 -14.51 28.87
C VAL A 85 9.33 -14.40 29.47
N ALA A 86 9.17 -13.57 30.52
CA ALA A 86 7.87 -13.26 31.10
C ALA A 86 6.84 -12.79 30.06
N PHE A 87 7.24 -12.00 29.05
CA PHE A 87 6.33 -11.48 28.02
C PHE A 87 5.79 -12.59 27.09
N GLY A 88 6.43 -13.76 27.06
CA GLY A 88 5.92 -14.94 26.37
C GLY A 88 4.58 -15.44 26.93
N SER A 89 4.18 -15.03 28.15
CA SER A 89 2.89 -15.39 28.74
C SER A 89 1.69 -14.94 27.89
N ALA A 90 1.84 -13.88 27.09
CA ALA A 90 0.81 -13.40 26.18
C ALA A 90 0.41 -14.44 25.11
N TYR A 91 1.32 -15.34 24.71
CA TYR A 91 1.00 -16.47 23.82
C TYR A 91 0.21 -17.58 24.53
N ALA A 92 0.25 -17.65 25.86
CA ALA A 92 -0.64 -18.49 26.65
C ALA A 92 -2.00 -17.82 26.95
N GLY A 93 -2.24 -16.59 26.45
CA GLY A 93 -3.42 -15.80 26.82
C GLY A 93 -3.36 -15.22 28.23
N VAL A 94 -2.18 -15.17 28.86
CA VAL A 94 -1.97 -14.55 30.17
C VAL A 94 -1.17 -13.27 29.96
N PRO A 95 -1.79 -12.08 29.88
CA PRO A 95 -1.02 -10.84 29.80
C PRO A 95 -0.29 -10.58 31.13
N LEU A 96 0.73 -9.71 31.13
CA LEU A 96 1.44 -9.32 32.36
C LEU A 96 0.79 -8.14 33.10
N SER A 97 -0.16 -7.48 32.46
CA SER A 97 -0.97 -6.39 32.99
C SER A 97 -2.33 -6.36 32.29
N TYR A 98 -3.33 -5.76 32.91
CA TYR A 98 -4.66 -5.57 32.32
C TYR A 98 -5.31 -4.34 32.97
N PRO A 99 -6.08 -3.51 32.23
CA PRO A 99 -6.82 -2.39 32.82
C PRO A 99 -7.80 -2.89 33.90
N GLY A 100 -7.51 -2.60 35.16
CA GLY A 100 -8.25 -3.12 36.33
C GLY A 100 -7.58 -4.31 37.06
N GLY A 101 -6.46 -4.84 36.54
CA GLY A 101 -5.65 -5.90 37.17
C GLY A 101 -4.38 -5.40 37.87
N HIS A 102 -4.38 -4.13 38.28
CA HIS A 102 -3.29 -3.36 38.90
C HIS A 102 -2.04 -3.09 38.02
N ASP A 103 -1.40 -1.92 38.25
CA ASP A 103 -0.37 -1.36 37.36
C ASP A 103 1.08 -1.81 37.67
N ALA A 104 1.26 -2.79 38.56
CA ALA A 104 2.58 -3.27 38.99
C ALA A 104 2.94 -4.65 38.42
N LEU A 105 4.15 -4.76 37.84
CA LEU A 105 4.77 -6.01 37.43
C LEU A 105 6.04 -6.25 38.26
N ILE A 106 6.08 -7.38 38.98
CA ILE A 106 7.23 -7.83 39.75
C ILE A 106 7.87 -9.02 39.03
N LEU A 107 9.11 -8.86 38.59
CA LEU A 107 9.92 -9.92 38.00
C LEU A 107 10.78 -10.57 39.10
N LEU A 108 10.60 -11.88 39.33
CA LEU A 108 11.38 -12.63 40.32
C LEU A 108 12.30 -13.64 39.63
N ARG A 109 13.55 -13.70 40.08
CA ARG A 109 14.49 -14.74 39.70
C ARG A 109 14.12 -16.05 40.41
N GLY A 110 13.47 -16.97 39.69
CA GLY A 110 13.15 -18.30 40.22
C GLY A 110 14.27 -19.32 40.00
N HIS A 111 14.95 -19.28 38.85
CA HIS A 111 15.91 -20.30 38.43
C HIS A 111 17.33 -19.73 38.18
N GLU A 112 18.28 -20.05 39.07
CA GLU A 112 19.66 -20.39 38.72
C GLU A 112 20.39 -20.93 39.96
N ALA A 113 20.89 -22.16 39.91
CA ALA A 113 21.64 -22.79 41.00
C ALA A 113 23.12 -22.35 40.97
N THR A 114 23.46 -21.21 41.56
CA THR A 114 24.88 -20.79 41.79
C THR A 114 25.15 -20.07 43.12
N ARG A 115 24.19 -19.99 44.04
CA ARG A 115 24.43 -19.57 45.44
C ARG A 115 23.71 -20.54 46.38
N GLU A 116 24.39 -20.94 47.45
CA GLU A 116 23.79 -21.72 48.54
C GLU A 116 22.76 -20.89 49.32
N ASP A 117 22.90 -19.56 49.29
CA ASP A 117 21.93 -18.62 49.83
C ASP A 117 20.77 -18.39 48.85
N ALA A 118 19.55 -18.75 49.28
CA ALA A 118 18.33 -18.29 48.61
C ALA A 118 18.26 -16.76 48.65
N PRO A 119 17.76 -16.07 47.61
CA PRO A 119 17.63 -14.62 47.63
C PRO A 119 16.74 -14.18 48.80
N ASP A 120 17.17 -13.15 49.53
CA ASP A 120 16.45 -12.57 50.67
C ASP A 120 15.24 -11.75 50.18
N VAL A 121 14.22 -12.49 49.74
CA VAL A 121 12.97 -11.95 49.22
C VAL A 121 12.06 -11.63 50.39
N HIS A 122 11.65 -10.36 50.52
CA HIS A 122 10.75 -9.91 51.57
C HIS A 122 9.29 -10.32 51.30
N TRP A 123 8.97 -11.62 51.49
CA TRP A 123 7.70 -12.26 51.10
C TRP A 123 6.45 -11.54 51.59
N ARG A 124 6.49 -10.92 52.78
CA ARG A 124 5.37 -10.14 53.33
C ARG A 124 5.05 -8.89 52.50
N ALA A 125 6.05 -8.26 51.90
CA ALA A 125 5.82 -7.13 50.99
C ALA A 125 5.30 -7.61 49.63
N LEU A 126 5.80 -8.73 49.10
CA LEU A 126 5.29 -9.30 47.86
C LEU A 126 3.83 -9.80 47.96
N ALA A 127 3.45 -10.37 49.10
CA ALA A 127 2.08 -10.81 49.34
C ALA A 127 1.10 -9.62 49.34
N SER A 128 1.49 -8.49 49.96
CA SER A 128 0.69 -7.26 50.03
C SER A 128 0.73 -6.38 48.78
N LEU A 129 1.62 -6.63 47.82
CA LEU A 129 1.70 -5.84 46.59
C LEU A 129 0.58 -6.23 45.62
N GLU A 130 -0.31 -5.29 45.36
CA GLU A 130 -1.35 -5.41 44.33
C GLU A 130 -0.71 -5.28 42.94
N GLY A 131 -0.61 -6.41 42.22
CA GLY A 131 0.14 -6.51 40.97
C GLY A 131 0.38 -7.95 40.54
N THR A 132 1.00 -8.09 39.36
CA THR A 132 1.36 -9.37 38.75
C THR A 132 2.80 -9.72 39.10
N ILE A 133 3.02 -10.93 39.61
CA ILE A 133 4.34 -11.50 39.86
C ILE A 133 4.65 -12.51 38.74
N ALA A 134 5.80 -12.38 38.08
CA ALA A 134 6.26 -13.31 37.06
C ALA A 134 7.64 -13.88 37.42
N ALA A 135 7.76 -15.20 37.42
CA ALA A 135 8.97 -15.94 37.80
C ALA A 135 9.22 -17.13 36.87
N TYR A 136 10.42 -17.28 36.33
CA TYR A 136 10.83 -18.52 35.68
C TYR A 136 11.50 -19.44 36.71
N ALA A 137 10.92 -20.62 36.96
CA ALA A 137 11.26 -21.48 38.10
C ALA A 137 11.11 -22.98 37.78
N SER A 138 11.85 -23.85 38.49
CA SER A 138 11.55 -25.29 38.50
C SER A 138 10.28 -25.60 39.31
N ALA A 139 9.70 -26.79 39.16
CA ALA A 139 8.47 -27.16 39.86
C ALA A 139 8.58 -27.03 41.40
N PRO A 140 9.66 -27.50 42.08
CA PRO A 140 9.83 -27.32 43.52
C PRO A 140 10.02 -25.86 43.94
N GLN A 141 10.66 -25.05 43.08
CA GLN A 141 10.84 -23.61 43.31
C GLN A 141 9.50 -22.86 43.17
N ALA A 142 8.72 -23.15 42.14
CA ALA A 142 7.38 -22.59 41.93
C ALA A 142 6.44 -22.92 43.11
N ALA A 143 6.42 -24.19 43.57
CA ALA A 143 5.65 -24.59 44.74
C ALA A 143 6.10 -23.84 46.00
N THR A 144 7.40 -23.65 46.18
CA THR A 144 7.97 -22.89 47.31
C THR A 144 7.58 -21.42 47.26
N ILE A 145 7.62 -20.77 46.09
CA ILE A 145 7.18 -19.38 45.88
C ILE A 145 5.70 -19.24 46.25
N LEU A 146 4.83 -20.13 45.74
CA LEU A 146 3.39 -20.11 46.02
C LEU A 146 3.09 -20.31 47.52
N ARG A 147 3.71 -21.32 48.16
CA ARG A 147 3.54 -21.56 49.60
C ARG A 147 4.00 -20.36 50.45
N LYS A 148 5.12 -19.72 50.09
CA LYS A 148 5.61 -18.52 50.80
C LYS A 148 4.70 -17.31 50.61
N LEU A 149 4.14 -17.08 49.42
CA LEU A 149 3.16 -16.01 49.19
C LEU A 149 1.88 -16.23 50.02
N VAL A 150 1.35 -17.47 50.06
CA VAL A 150 0.17 -17.79 50.87
C VAL A 150 0.46 -17.62 52.37
N ALA A 151 1.56 -18.16 52.87
CA ALA A 151 1.96 -18.01 54.28
C ALA A 151 2.23 -16.55 54.68
N ALA A 152 2.63 -15.70 53.73
CA ALA A 152 2.85 -14.27 53.93
C ALA A 152 1.57 -13.41 53.82
N GLY A 153 0.41 -14.00 53.51
CA GLY A 153 -0.90 -13.34 53.52
C GLY A 153 -1.62 -13.23 52.17
N ARG A 154 -1.06 -13.75 51.07
CA ARG A 154 -1.76 -13.76 49.77
C ARG A 154 -2.91 -14.77 49.81
N PRO A 155 -4.15 -14.43 49.42
CA PRO A 155 -5.26 -15.38 49.51
C PRO A 155 -5.03 -16.59 48.59
N ALA A 156 -5.19 -17.81 49.13
CA ALA A 156 -4.92 -19.05 48.40
C ALA A 156 -5.85 -19.28 47.18
N THR A 157 -6.94 -18.53 47.12
CA THR A 157 -7.93 -18.48 46.02
C THR A 157 -7.51 -17.57 44.85
N HIS A 158 -6.44 -16.77 44.97
CA HIS A 158 -5.98 -15.94 43.85
C HIS A 158 -5.53 -16.80 42.66
N MET A 159 -5.76 -16.29 41.46
CA MET A 159 -5.35 -16.97 40.24
C MET A 159 -3.83 -16.91 40.03
N ALA A 160 -3.30 -17.99 39.48
CA ALA A 160 -1.96 -18.10 38.93
C ALA A 160 -1.98 -18.99 37.69
N ALA A 161 -0.94 -18.87 36.86
CA ALA A 161 -0.74 -19.68 35.68
C ALA A 161 0.69 -20.21 35.63
N LEU A 162 0.86 -21.45 35.17
CA LEU A 162 2.16 -22.07 34.93
C LEU A 162 2.26 -22.45 33.46
N ILE A 163 3.27 -21.88 32.80
CA ILE A 163 3.42 -21.86 31.34
C ILE A 163 4.78 -22.47 30.98
N TYR A 164 4.74 -23.59 30.29
CA TYR A 164 5.90 -24.29 29.73
C TYR A 164 6.03 -23.96 28.25
N ASP A 165 7.25 -23.90 27.73
CA ASP A 165 7.53 -23.67 26.30
C ASP A 165 6.77 -22.49 25.68
N ALA A 166 6.66 -21.38 26.43
CA ALA A 166 5.95 -20.18 26.00
C ALA A 166 6.37 -19.74 24.59
N THR A 167 5.40 -19.36 23.75
CA THR A 167 5.58 -19.02 22.31
C THR A 167 5.92 -20.17 21.35
N LEU A 168 6.30 -21.37 21.85
CA LEU A 168 6.60 -22.53 21.00
C LEU A 168 5.35 -23.39 20.75
N VAL A 169 5.37 -24.23 19.71
CA VAL A 169 4.24 -25.12 19.40
C VAL A 169 4.03 -26.24 20.44
N SER A 170 5.02 -26.48 21.30
CA SER A 170 4.94 -27.37 22.47
C SER A 170 4.34 -26.69 23.71
N GLN A 171 3.97 -25.40 23.63
CA GLN A 171 3.47 -24.62 24.78
C GLN A 171 2.34 -25.34 25.52
N ARG A 172 2.58 -25.64 26.81
CA ARG A 172 1.57 -26.13 27.76
C ARG A 172 1.31 -25.03 28.78
N ALA A 173 0.06 -24.68 29.03
CA ALA A 173 -0.28 -23.65 30.02
C ALA A 173 -1.50 -24.04 30.84
N VAL A 174 -1.32 -24.09 32.15
CA VAL A 174 -2.38 -24.35 33.16
C VAL A 174 -2.63 -23.04 33.91
N ALA A 175 -3.90 -22.74 34.22
CA ALA A 175 -4.27 -21.65 35.11
C ALA A 175 -5.25 -22.17 36.16
N ASP A 176 -5.00 -21.87 37.43
CA ASP A 176 -5.73 -22.36 38.60
C ASP A 176 -5.51 -21.37 39.77
N THR A 177 -6.15 -21.61 40.90
CA THR A 177 -5.87 -20.95 42.18
C THR A 177 -4.45 -21.28 42.69
N LEU A 178 -3.90 -20.45 43.60
CA LEU A 178 -2.59 -20.73 44.22
C LEU A 178 -2.59 -22.10 44.92
N ALA A 179 -3.67 -22.44 45.64
CA ALA A 179 -3.84 -23.74 46.26
C ALA A 179 -3.84 -24.89 45.23
N GLY A 180 -4.61 -24.74 44.15
CA GLY A 180 -4.69 -25.73 43.08
C GLY A 180 -3.34 -25.97 42.39
N LEU A 181 -2.60 -24.91 42.06
CA LEU A 181 -1.25 -25.06 41.49
C LEU A 181 -0.25 -25.67 42.49
N ILE A 182 -0.33 -25.37 43.79
CA ILE A 182 0.51 -26.05 44.80
C ILE A 182 0.22 -27.56 44.78
N THR A 183 -1.04 -27.98 44.82
CA THR A 183 -1.41 -29.41 44.77
C THR A 183 -0.95 -30.09 43.48
N GLN A 184 -1.05 -29.41 42.32
CA GLN A 184 -0.57 -29.95 41.05
C GLN A 184 0.96 -30.08 41.00
N LEU A 185 1.70 -29.12 41.57
CA LEU A 185 3.16 -29.15 41.64
C LEU A 185 3.69 -30.17 42.67
N ASP A 186 2.96 -30.38 43.77
CA ASP A 186 3.29 -31.40 44.77
C ASP A 186 3.03 -32.83 44.23
N ALA A 187 2.14 -32.99 43.24
CA ALA A 187 1.86 -34.25 42.56
C ALA A 187 2.86 -34.59 41.42
N ASP A 188 3.58 -33.60 40.90
CA ASP A 188 4.58 -33.75 39.83
C ASP A 188 5.82 -32.88 40.12
N PRO A 189 6.62 -33.22 41.17
CA PRO A 189 7.77 -32.41 41.60
C PRO A 189 8.92 -32.41 40.59
N ASP A 190 8.96 -33.39 39.68
CA ASP A 190 9.94 -33.52 38.60
C ASP A 190 9.49 -32.81 37.30
N ALA A 191 8.37 -32.07 37.32
CA ALA A 191 7.91 -31.30 36.19
C ALA A 191 8.97 -30.30 35.70
N ALA A 192 9.00 -30.09 34.38
CA ALA A 192 9.92 -29.18 33.71
C ALA A 192 9.89 -27.75 34.29
N SER A 193 10.96 -26.97 34.09
CA SER A 193 10.94 -25.56 34.48
C SER A 193 9.95 -24.75 33.62
N GLY A 194 9.25 -23.80 34.25
CA GLY A 194 8.17 -23.04 33.62
C GLY A 194 8.10 -21.61 34.11
N LEU A 195 7.39 -20.79 33.33
CA LEU A 195 7.03 -19.42 33.69
C LEU A 195 5.78 -19.45 34.58
N LEU A 196 5.96 -19.18 35.87
CA LEU A 196 4.91 -18.95 36.84
C LEU A 196 4.48 -17.48 36.79
N ILE A 197 3.19 -17.24 36.58
CA ILE A 197 2.54 -15.92 36.68
C ILE A 197 1.54 -15.99 37.84
N VAL A 198 1.60 -15.05 38.79
CA VAL A 198 0.68 -14.94 39.93
C VAL A 198 0.01 -13.57 39.90
N GLY A 199 -1.32 -13.54 39.84
CA GLY A 199 -2.11 -12.31 39.67
C GLY A 199 -3.41 -12.58 38.92
N GLU A 200 -4.36 -11.64 39.00
CA GLU A 200 -5.69 -11.80 38.39
C GLU A 200 -5.64 -12.03 36.87
N VAL A 201 -4.62 -11.48 36.21
CA VAL A 201 -4.32 -11.68 34.78
C VAL A 201 -4.21 -13.16 34.36
N ALA A 202 -3.88 -14.06 35.29
CA ALA A 202 -3.88 -15.50 35.03
C ALA A 202 -5.28 -16.06 34.71
N GLY A 203 -6.34 -15.48 35.30
CA GLY A 203 -7.73 -15.83 35.01
C GLY A 203 -8.16 -15.48 33.59
N LEU A 204 -7.58 -14.42 33.00
CA LEU A 204 -7.87 -13.98 31.63
C LEU A 204 -7.51 -15.04 30.58
N ARG A 205 -6.67 -16.03 30.93
CA ARG A 205 -6.34 -17.16 30.05
C ARG A 205 -7.59 -17.75 29.42
N ALA A 206 -8.67 -18.01 30.16
CA ALA A 206 -9.88 -18.64 29.64
C ALA A 206 -10.44 -17.93 28.38
N HIS A 207 -10.35 -16.60 28.34
CA HIS A 207 -10.86 -15.76 27.28
C HIS A 207 -9.83 -15.48 26.17
N LEU A 208 -8.55 -15.31 26.53
CA LEU A 208 -7.50 -14.81 25.63
C LEU A 208 -6.63 -15.92 24.98
N ARG A 209 -7.01 -17.21 25.09
CA ARG A 209 -6.33 -18.31 24.37
C ARG A 209 -6.44 -18.15 22.85
N TRP A 210 -5.41 -17.59 22.21
CA TRP A 210 -5.37 -17.39 20.75
C TRP A 210 -4.35 -18.29 20.02
N PHE A 211 -3.18 -18.55 20.63
CA PHE A 211 -2.10 -19.30 19.98
C PHE A 211 -2.32 -20.82 20.06
N ASP A 212 -2.61 -21.32 21.27
CA ASP A 212 -2.84 -22.75 21.53
C ASP A 212 -4.23 -23.27 21.09
N LYS A 213 -4.98 -22.44 20.35
CA LYS A 213 -6.20 -22.80 19.61
C LYS A 213 -6.02 -22.86 18.09
N ARG A 214 -4.83 -22.57 17.55
CA ARG A 214 -4.60 -22.56 16.09
C ARG A 214 -4.77 -23.97 15.48
N PRO A 215 -5.23 -24.10 14.23
CA PRO A 215 -5.67 -25.41 13.67
C PRO A 215 -4.61 -26.51 13.63
N LEU A 216 -3.32 -26.14 13.51
CA LEU A 216 -2.19 -27.07 13.49
C LEU A 216 -1.29 -26.93 14.73
N PHE A 217 -1.78 -26.33 15.82
CA PHE A 217 -1.03 -26.20 17.07
C PHE A 217 -0.53 -27.57 17.57
N GLY A 218 0.73 -27.63 18.02
CA GLY A 218 1.40 -28.86 18.44
C GLY A 218 1.76 -29.85 17.32
N ARG A 219 1.50 -29.54 16.04
CA ARG A 219 1.87 -30.41 14.92
C ARG A 219 3.28 -30.10 14.43
N ARG A 220 4.06 -31.14 14.13
CA ARG A 220 5.38 -31.05 13.48
C ARG A 220 5.24 -31.59 12.07
N ILE A 221 5.59 -30.79 11.06
CA ILE A 221 5.32 -31.09 9.64
C ILE A 221 6.62 -30.98 8.85
N VAL A 222 7.03 -32.07 8.20
CA VAL A 222 8.25 -32.11 7.38
C VAL A 222 7.95 -31.61 5.97
N VAL A 223 8.67 -30.57 5.54
CA VAL A 223 8.54 -29.94 4.22
C VAL A 223 9.70 -30.41 3.34
N THR A 224 9.41 -31.28 2.37
CA THR A 224 10.43 -31.94 1.52
C THR A 224 10.76 -31.22 0.21
N ARG A 225 10.25 -30.00 0.02
CA ARG A 225 10.51 -29.18 -1.18
C ARG A 225 11.91 -28.56 -1.14
N SER A 226 12.42 -28.11 -2.30
CA SER A 226 13.64 -27.27 -2.35
C SER A 226 13.49 -26.04 -1.45
N HIS A 227 14.57 -25.56 -0.82
CA HIS A 227 14.54 -24.41 0.09
C HIS A 227 13.75 -23.21 -0.44
N GLU A 228 13.97 -22.82 -1.70
CA GLU A 228 13.26 -21.72 -2.38
C GLU A 228 11.72 -21.87 -2.42
N ARG A 229 11.21 -23.12 -2.44
CA ARG A 229 9.77 -23.45 -2.48
C ARG A 229 9.26 -24.05 -1.16
N ALA A 230 10.16 -24.27 -0.20
CA ALA A 230 9.83 -24.76 1.13
C ALA A 230 9.33 -23.59 2.00
N ARG A 231 10.03 -22.45 1.97
CA ARG A 231 9.75 -21.29 2.83
C ARG A 231 8.28 -20.83 2.80
N ASP A 232 7.70 -20.55 1.65
CA ASP A 232 6.28 -20.15 1.53
C ASP A 232 5.31 -21.17 2.16
N LEU A 233 5.61 -22.46 2.06
CA LEU A 233 4.81 -23.51 2.71
C LEU A 233 5.09 -23.57 4.21
N SER A 234 6.35 -23.47 4.63
CA SER A 234 6.77 -23.40 6.04
C SER A 234 6.06 -22.25 6.77
N ASP A 235 6.11 -21.04 6.21
CA ASP A 235 5.54 -19.82 6.79
C ASP A 235 4.01 -19.95 6.98
N ARG A 236 3.31 -20.55 5.99
CA ARG A 236 1.87 -20.84 6.09
C ARG A 236 1.55 -21.87 7.18
N LEU A 237 2.37 -22.91 7.32
CA LEU A 237 2.19 -23.95 8.34
C LEU A 237 2.47 -23.39 9.75
N GLU A 238 3.50 -22.57 9.91
CA GLU A 238 3.81 -21.86 11.17
C GLU A 238 2.72 -20.82 11.52
N GLY A 239 2.17 -20.12 10.53
CA GLY A 239 0.99 -19.26 10.68
C GLY A 239 -0.24 -20.01 11.23
N LEU A 240 -0.42 -21.28 10.84
CA LEU A 240 -1.47 -22.17 11.36
C LEU A 240 -1.10 -22.88 12.68
N GLY A 241 0.07 -22.59 13.26
CA GLY A 241 0.51 -23.11 14.57
C GLY A 241 1.36 -24.39 14.52
N ALA A 242 1.74 -24.89 13.35
CA ALA A 242 2.64 -26.03 13.24
C ALA A 242 4.12 -25.61 13.40
N GLN A 243 5.00 -26.55 13.74
CA GLN A 243 6.43 -26.42 13.49
C GLN A 243 6.72 -27.01 12.11
N ALA A 244 7.14 -26.17 11.17
CA ALA A 244 7.67 -26.62 9.88
C ALA A 244 9.12 -27.10 10.04
N ILE A 245 9.43 -28.25 9.46
CA ILE A 245 10.78 -28.84 9.43
C ILE A 245 11.19 -28.96 7.97
N GLU A 246 11.99 -28.02 7.47
CA GLU A 246 12.49 -28.08 6.10
C GLU A 246 13.53 -29.20 5.95
N ALA A 247 13.21 -30.19 5.12
CA ALA A 247 14.05 -31.33 4.80
C ALA A 247 14.11 -31.54 3.28
N PRO A 248 14.72 -30.60 2.52
CA PRO A 248 14.75 -30.66 1.06
C PRO A 248 15.38 -31.96 0.56
N THR A 249 14.61 -32.74 -0.20
CA THR A 249 15.03 -34.06 -0.71
C THR A 249 15.84 -34.00 -2.01
N PHE A 250 16.02 -32.80 -2.58
CA PHE A 250 16.88 -32.56 -3.73
C PHE A 250 17.64 -31.23 -3.58
N ARG A 251 18.86 -31.20 -4.11
CA ARG A 251 19.73 -30.02 -4.16
C ARG A 251 20.23 -29.86 -5.60
N LEU A 252 20.21 -28.63 -6.11
CA LEU A 252 20.88 -28.29 -7.36
C LEU A 252 22.36 -28.05 -7.06
N LEU A 253 23.24 -28.75 -7.75
CA LEU A 253 24.68 -28.53 -7.73
C LEU A 253 25.09 -27.69 -8.96
N PRO A 254 26.31 -27.12 -8.98
CA PRO A 254 26.93 -26.67 -10.23
C PRO A 254 26.97 -27.81 -11.26
N ALA A 255 26.95 -27.46 -12.54
CA ALA A 255 27.14 -28.43 -13.63
C ALA A 255 28.58 -28.98 -13.62
N GLU A 256 28.78 -30.18 -14.17
CA GLU A 256 30.11 -30.80 -14.28
C GLU A 256 31.06 -30.01 -15.19
N ASP A 257 30.53 -29.35 -16.23
CA ASP A 257 31.22 -28.36 -17.06
C ASP A 257 30.47 -27.01 -16.99
N PRO A 258 30.82 -26.12 -16.04
CA PRO A 258 30.18 -24.81 -15.90
C PRO A 258 30.36 -23.91 -17.14
N GLU A 259 31.45 -24.08 -17.89
CA GLU A 259 31.78 -23.26 -19.06
C GLU A 259 31.00 -23.71 -20.32
N ALA A 260 30.45 -24.93 -20.35
CA ALA A 260 29.69 -25.42 -21.50
C ALA A 260 28.53 -24.51 -21.90
N ILE A 261 27.78 -23.99 -20.91
CA ILE A 261 26.67 -23.07 -21.15
C ILE A 261 27.17 -21.68 -21.58
N GLU A 262 28.33 -21.24 -21.10
CA GLU A 262 28.95 -19.97 -21.51
C GLU A 262 29.41 -20.04 -22.98
N ARG A 263 30.05 -21.14 -23.40
CA ARG A 263 30.43 -21.38 -24.80
C ARG A 263 29.22 -21.51 -25.74
N ALA A 264 28.12 -22.11 -25.25
CA ALA A 264 26.86 -22.18 -25.98
C ALA A 264 26.19 -20.80 -26.13
N VAL A 265 26.12 -20.01 -25.05
CA VAL A 265 25.62 -18.62 -25.08
C VAL A 265 26.50 -17.73 -25.95
N ALA A 266 27.83 -17.91 -25.91
CA ALA A 266 28.78 -17.19 -26.75
C ALA A 266 28.47 -17.35 -28.25
N SER A 267 27.89 -18.47 -28.66
CA SER A 267 27.53 -18.81 -30.04
C SER A 267 26.01 -18.93 -30.29
N VAL A 268 25.16 -18.39 -29.40
CA VAL A 268 23.69 -18.60 -29.42
C VAL A 268 23.00 -18.23 -30.74
N GLN A 269 23.51 -17.19 -31.43
CA GLN A 269 23.05 -16.76 -32.76
C GLN A 269 23.22 -17.80 -33.88
N GLN A 270 24.00 -18.86 -33.66
CA GLN A 270 24.14 -19.96 -34.62
C GLN A 270 22.99 -20.98 -34.53
N TYR A 271 22.12 -20.87 -33.52
CA TYR A 271 20.99 -21.75 -33.28
C TYR A 271 19.69 -21.07 -33.71
N GLN A 272 18.76 -21.82 -34.30
CA GLN A 272 17.43 -21.31 -34.63
C GLN A 272 16.44 -21.47 -33.46
N TRP A 273 16.76 -22.37 -32.52
CA TRP A 273 15.95 -22.67 -31.34
C TRP A 273 16.81 -22.87 -30.09
N VAL A 274 16.33 -22.34 -28.97
CA VAL A 274 16.75 -22.69 -27.61
C VAL A 274 15.60 -23.41 -26.92
N VAL A 275 15.86 -24.59 -26.37
CA VAL A 275 14.90 -25.41 -25.64
C VAL A 275 15.35 -25.53 -24.20
N CYS A 276 14.55 -25.04 -23.26
CA CYS A 276 14.80 -25.24 -21.83
C CYS A 276 13.82 -26.27 -21.28
N GLU A 277 14.35 -27.36 -20.74
CA GLU A 277 13.54 -28.49 -20.23
C GLU A 277 13.02 -28.28 -18.80
N SER A 278 13.48 -27.23 -18.10
CA SER A 278 13.05 -26.89 -16.74
C SER A 278 13.22 -25.40 -16.43
N ALA A 279 12.47 -24.91 -15.42
CA ALA A 279 12.62 -23.56 -14.88
C ALA A 279 14.07 -23.26 -14.46
N ASN A 280 14.77 -24.24 -13.88
CA ASN A 280 16.16 -24.09 -13.47
C ASN A 280 17.09 -23.93 -14.68
N SER A 281 16.82 -24.65 -15.78
CA SER A 281 17.56 -24.54 -17.04
C SER A 281 17.37 -23.16 -17.67
N ALA A 282 16.12 -22.65 -17.70
CA ALA A 282 15.81 -21.31 -18.20
C ALA A 282 16.48 -20.22 -17.34
N HIS A 283 16.36 -20.33 -16.01
CA HIS A 283 17.01 -19.42 -15.07
C HIS A 283 18.54 -19.35 -15.27
N ARG A 284 19.20 -20.51 -15.38
CA ARG A 284 20.66 -20.58 -15.60
C ARG A 284 21.06 -20.00 -16.96
N PHE A 285 20.32 -20.31 -18.02
CA PHE A 285 20.56 -19.74 -19.35
C PHE A 285 20.46 -18.21 -19.35
N LEU A 286 19.35 -17.67 -18.83
CA LEU A 286 19.11 -16.23 -18.76
C LEU A 286 20.17 -15.54 -17.90
N LYS A 287 20.56 -16.14 -16.77
CA LYS A 287 21.64 -15.61 -15.93
C LYS A 287 22.96 -15.51 -16.68
N VAL A 288 23.33 -16.53 -17.46
CA VAL A 288 24.58 -16.53 -18.25
C VAL A 288 24.53 -15.56 -19.44
N VAL A 289 23.37 -15.39 -20.08
CA VAL A 289 23.16 -14.34 -21.11
C VAL A 289 23.37 -12.94 -20.51
N LEU A 290 22.86 -12.70 -19.30
CA LEU A 290 22.87 -11.40 -18.63
C LEU A 290 24.14 -11.10 -17.81
N SER A 291 24.97 -12.11 -17.48
CA SER A 291 26.21 -11.92 -16.72
C SER A 291 27.45 -11.64 -17.59
N GLY A 292 27.32 -11.71 -18.92
CA GLY A 292 28.37 -11.35 -19.87
C GLY A 292 28.28 -9.91 -20.36
N THR A 293 29.05 -9.56 -21.39
CA THR A 293 28.99 -8.26 -22.10
C THR A 293 27.80 -8.16 -23.07
N ARG A 294 26.74 -8.93 -22.83
CA ARG A 294 25.59 -9.10 -23.73
C ARG A 294 24.29 -8.86 -22.96
N ASP A 295 23.25 -8.52 -23.71
CA ASP A 295 21.89 -8.45 -23.20
C ASP A 295 20.96 -9.35 -24.03
N LEU A 296 19.65 -9.27 -23.75
CA LEU A 296 18.64 -10.12 -24.38
C LEU A 296 18.52 -9.92 -25.90
N ARG A 297 19.03 -8.80 -26.47
CA ARG A 297 19.13 -8.60 -27.93
C ARG A 297 20.04 -9.63 -28.59
N ALA A 298 20.96 -10.24 -27.83
CA ALA A 298 21.79 -11.35 -28.30
C ALA A 298 20.96 -12.63 -28.63
N LEU A 299 19.68 -12.69 -28.26
CA LEU A 299 18.74 -13.74 -28.64
C LEU A 299 17.86 -13.36 -29.85
N GLY A 300 18.01 -12.15 -30.41
CA GLY A 300 17.24 -11.70 -31.58
C GLY A 300 17.42 -12.64 -32.78
N GLY A 301 16.33 -13.20 -33.30
CA GLY A 301 16.35 -14.20 -34.37
C GLY A 301 16.41 -15.66 -33.91
N VAL A 302 16.57 -15.92 -32.61
CA VAL A 302 16.54 -17.25 -32.00
C VAL A 302 15.20 -17.49 -31.31
N ARG A 303 14.51 -18.59 -31.63
CA ARG A 303 13.21 -18.94 -31.03
C ARG A 303 13.36 -19.70 -29.73
N ILE A 304 12.41 -19.55 -28.81
CA ILE A 304 12.46 -20.13 -27.46
C ILE A 304 11.32 -21.14 -27.28
N ALA A 305 11.68 -22.38 -26.91
CA ALA A 305 10.75 -23.40 -26.46
C ALA A 305 10.92 -23.66 -24.96
N ALA A 306 9.88 -23.41 -24.19
CA ALA A 306 9.84 -23.64 -22.75
C ALA A 306 9.01 -24.90 -22.42
N VAL A 307 9.64 -25.91 -21.81
CA VAL A 307 8.92 -27.12 -21.40
C VAL A 307 8.30 -26.92 -20.01
N GLY A 308 6.97 -26.85 -19.95
CA GLY A 308 6.17 -26.65 -18.75
C GLY A 308 5.94 -25.17 -18.38
N PRO A 309 4.79 -24.82 -17.75
CA PRO A 309 4.45 -23.43 -17.41
C PRO A 309 5.53 -22.70 -16.61
N SER A 310 6.06 -23.33 -15.55
CA SER A 310 7.09 -22.71 -14.69
C SER A 310 8.40 -22.39 -15.42
N THR A 311 8.66 -23.02 -16.57
CA THR A 311 9.81 -22.70 -17.43
C THR A 311 9.52 -21.47 -18.28
N ALA A 312 8.30 -21.32 -18.78
CA ALA A 312 7.87 -20.13 -19.51
C ALA A 312 7.86 -18.89 -18.60
N ASP A 313 7.48 -19.05 -17.32
CA ASP A 313 7.44 -17.95 -16.35
C ASP A 313 8.84 -17.38 -16.06
N GLN A 314 9.91 -18.18 -16.15
CA GLN A 314 11.28 -17.69 -16.02
C GLN A 314 11.70 -16.79 -17.20
N PHE A 315 11.27 -17.12 -18.42
CA PHE A 315 11.48 -16.24 -19.57
C PHE A 315 10.64 -14.96 -19.47
N ARG A 316 9.37 -15.06 -19.06
CA ARG A 316 8.48 -13.90 -18.87
C ARG A 316 9.02 -12.93 -17.82
N ALA A 317 9.56 -13.44 -16.71
CA ALA A 317 10.22 -12.65 -15.68
C ALA A 317 11.47 -11.90 -16.18
N ALA A 318 12.07 -12.36 -17.29
CA ALA A 318 13.16 -11.68 -17.99
C ALA A 318 12.67 -10.87 -19.22
N GLY A 319 11.36 -10.63 -19.37
CA GLY A 319 10.80 -9.86 -20.49
C GLY A 319 10.74 -10.61 -21.84
N LEU A 320 10.95 -11.93 -21.84
CA LEU A 320 10.88 -12.77 -23.05
C LEU A 320 9.63 -13.64 -23.05
N VAL A 321 8.87 -13.60 -24.14
CA VAL A 321 7.75 -14.52 -24.37
C VAL A 321 8.27 -15.72 -25.16
N PRO A 322 8.20 -16.97 -24.64
CA PRO A 322 8.56 -18.15 -25.43
C PRO A 322 7.65 -18.33 -26.64
N ASP A 323 8.22 -18.57 -27.82
CA ASP A 323 7.48 -18.93 -29.04
C ASP A 323 6.60 -20.17 -28.84
N VAL A 324 7.06 -21.11 -28.02
CA VAL A 324 6.38 -22.38 -27.73
C VAL A 324 6.43 -22.69 -26.24
N VAL A 325 5.28 -23.00 -25.64
CA VAL A 325 5.18 -23.55 -24.28
C VAL A 325 4.61 -24.96 -24.37
N VAL A 326 5.42 -25.97 -24.02
CA VAL A 326 5.03 -27.39 -24.10
C VAL A 326 4.33 -27.78 -22.79
N PRO A 327 3.05 -28.21 -22.77
CA PRO A 327 2.28 -28.32 -21.52
C PRO A 327 2.84 -29.30 -20.48
N GLU A 328 3.24 -30.50 -20.91
CA GLU A 328 3.98 -31.45 -20.08
C GLU A 328 4.70 -32.50 -20.96
N THR A 329 5.53 -33.34 -20.33
CA THR A 329 6.77 -33.79 -20.97
C THR A 329 6.68 -35.02 -21.87
N GLY A 330 7.19 -34.86 -23.10
CA GLY A 330 7.63 -35.93 -24.00
C GLY A 330 8.55 -35.35 -25.07
N GLU A 331 9.59 -36.08 -25.45
CA GLU A 331 10.59 -35.60 -26.42
C GLU A 331 9.97 -35.41 -27.81
N GLU A 332 9.08 -36.35 -28.17
CA GLU A 332 8.24 -36.29 -29.36
C GLU A 332 7.28 -35.08 -29.32
N ALA A 333 6.61 -34.82 -28.19
CA ALA A 333 5.72 -33.66 -28.03
C ALA A 333 6.48 -32.33 -28.13
N THR A 334 7.72 -32.26 -27.63
CA THR A 334 8.58 -31.08 -27.78
C THR A 334 8.99 -30.88 -29.24
N CYS A 335 9.36 -31.97 -29.93
CA CYS A 335 9.71 -31.92 -31.36
C CYS A 335 8.50 -31.54 -32.23
N ASP A 336 7.32 -32.08 -31.97
CA ASP A 336 6.09 -31.79 -32.71
C ASP A 336 5.63 -30.34 -32.50
N ALA A 337 5.70 -29.84 -31.26
CA ALA A 337 5.38 -28.44 -30.95
C ALA A 337 6.35 -27.46 -31.63
N ILE A 338 7.65 -27.78 -31.72
CA ILE A 338 8.62 -26.98 -32.47
C ILE A 338 8.39 -27.10 -33.99
N ALA A 339 8.09 -28.30 -34.50
CA ALA A 339 7.85 -28.55 -35.92
C ALA A 339 6.60 -27.83 -36.46
N ALA A 340 5.58 -27.59 -35.62
CA ALA A 340 4.42 -26.79 -35.97
C ALA A 340 4.77 -25.34 -36.36
N HIS A 341 5.94 -24.84 -35.92
CA HIS A 341 6.43 -23.48 -36.21
C HIS A 341 7.45 -23.45 -37.38
N GLY A 342 7.78 -24.59 -37.99
CA GLY A 342 8.57 -24.65 -39.23
C GLY A 342 9.40 -25.94 -39.41
N PRO A 343 10.01 -26.15 -40.59
CA PRO A 343 10.77 -27.37 -40.87
C PRO A 343 12.02 -27.52 -39.99
N LEU A 344 12.07 -28.59 -39.19
CA LEU A 344 13.25 -28.96 -38.39
C LEU A 344 14.43 -29.50 -39.23
N ALA A 345 14.22 -29.76 -40.52
CA ALA A 345 15.21 -30.38 -41.40
C ALA A 345 16.40 -29.45 -41.70
N GLY A 346 17.43 -29.52 -40.86
CA GLY A 346 18.67 -28.75 -41.03
C GLY A 346 18.92 -27.71 -39.93
N ALA A 347 17.91 -27.39 -39.12
CA ALA A 347 18.02 -26.44 -38.02
C ALA A 347 19.03 -26.89 -36.94
N ARG A 348 19.72 -25.91 -36.34
CA ARG A 348 20.52 -26.07 -35.12
C ARG A 348 19.65 -25.71 -33.91
N VAL A 349 19.54 -26.65 -32.98
CA VAL A 349 18.77 -26.52 -31.74
C VAL A 349 19.73 -26.62 -30.56
N LEU A 350 19.69 -25.65 -29.65
CA LEU A 350 20.38 -25.70 -28.36
C LEU A 350 19.39 -26.24 -27.31
N VAL A 351 19.74 -27.32 -26.63
CA VAL A 351 18.90 -27.90 -25.55
C VAL A 351 19.64 -27.70 -24.23
N ILE A 352 18.95 -27.15 -23.23
CA ILE A 352 19.51 -26.84 -21.91
C ILE A 352 18.76 -27.65 -20.87
N ARG A 353 19.46 -28.64 -20.30
CA ARG A 353 18.96 -29.63 -19.35
C ARG A 353 19.97 -29.83 -18.20
N PRO A 354 19.57 -30.47 -17.09
CA PRO A 354 20.51 -30.90 -16.04
C PRO A 354 21.39 -32.06 -16.53
N ASP A 355 22.61 -32.16 -15.99
CA ASP A 355 23.53 -33.26 -16.27
C ASP A 355 22.95 -34.60 -15.79
N HIS A 356 22.47 -34.62 -14.53
CA HIS A 356 21.85 -35.80 -13.91
C HIS A 356 20.33 -35.62 -13.78
N GLY A 357 19.60 -36.04 -14.80
CA GLY A 357 18.13 -36.07 -14.83
C GLY A 357 17.53 -37.24 -14.05
N ARG A 358 16.19 -37.34 -14.00
CA ARG A 358 15.52 -38.57 -13.50
C ARG A 358 15.92 -39.74 -14.40
N ALA A 359 16.45 -40.81 -13.82
CA ALA A 359 16.85 -42.05 -14.49
C ALA A 359 15.76 -42.79 -15.30
N GLU A 360 14.52 -42.29 -15.31
CA GLU A 360 13.43 -42.75 -16.19
C GLU A 360 13.54 -42.20 -17.63
N ARG A 361 14.46 -41.26 -17.91
CA ARG A 361 14.83 -40.84 -19.27
C ARG A 361 16.27 -41.22 -19.55
N GLY A 362 16.47 -42.14 -20.50
CA GLY A 362 17.79 -42.54 -20.95
C GLY A 362 18.57 -41.37 -21.56
N ASP A 363 19.89 -41.36 -21.35
CA ASP A 363 20.74 -40.17 -21.44
C ASP A 363 20.75 -39.39 -22.77
N GLU A 364 20.28 -39.96 -23.88
CA GLU A 364 20.46 -39.38 -25.23
C GLU A 364 19.17 -38.88 -25.92
N GLY A 365 17.99 -39.10 -25.32
CA GLY A 365 16.69 -39.12 -26.01
C GLY A 365 16.37 -37.93 -26.95
N THR A 366 16.15 -36.71 -26.44
CA THR A 366 15.75 -35.54 -27.26
C THR A 366 16.74 -35.27 -28.41
N THR A 367 18.04 -35.41 -28.15
CA THR A 367 19.10 -35.23 -29.16
C THR A 367 19.10 -36.37 -30.19
N ALA A 368 18.80 -37.60 -29.76
CA ALA A 368 18.71 -38.77 -30.62
C ALA A 368 17.44 -38.72 -31.51
N GLU A 369 16.30 -38.28 -31.01
CA GLU A 369 15.06 -38.17 -31.81
C GLU A 369 15.14 -37.03 -32.84
N LEU A 370 15.73 -35.87 -32.49
CA LEU A 370 16.07 -34.83 -33.46
C LEU A 370 17.00 -35.35 -34.57
N ARG A 371 18.00 -36.19 -34.23
CA ARG A 371 18.87 -36.87 -35.21
C ARG A 371 18.09 -37.88 -36.07
N ARG A 372 17.21 -38.70 -35.49
CA ARG A 372 16.36 -39.67 -36.20
C ARG A 372 15.40 -39.00 -37.18
N ARG A 373 14.74 -37.91 -36.79
CA ARG A 373 13.83 -37.15 -37.66
C ARG A 373 14.59 -36.41 -38.77
N ARG A 374 15.79 -35.88 -38.51
CA ARG A 374 16.68 -35.32 -39.55
C ARG A 374 17.14 -36.37 -40.57
N ALA A 375 17.26 -37.63 -40.17
CA ALA A 375 17.53 -38.76 -41.08
C ALA A 375 16.28 -39.20 -41.87
N ARG A 376 15.11 -39.30 -41.23
CA ARG A 376 13.83 -39.65 -41.92
C ARG A 376 13.40 -38.60 -42.95
N ALA A 377 13.53 -37.31 -42.63
CA ALA A 377 13.15 -36.22 -43.55
C ALA A 377 13.98 -36.16 -44.84
N ARG A 378 15.15 -36.84 -44.89
CA ARG A 378 15.94 -37.02 -46.12
C ARG A 378 15.49 -38.20 -46.97
N SER A 379 14.59 -39.07 -46.49
CA SER A 379 14.26 -40.33 -47.18
C SER A 379 12.82 -40.44 -47.68
N HIS A 380 11.81 -39.95 -46.95
CA HIS A 380 10.40 -40.15 -47.34
C HIS A 380 9.51 -38.95 -47.00
N GLY A 381 8.61 -38.62 -47.93
CA GLY A 381 7.42 -37.81 -47.66
C GLY A 381 6.21 -38.67 -47.25
N ALA A 382 5.11 -37.98 -46.95
CA ALA A 382 3.76 -38.47 -46.62
C ALA A 382 3.44 -38.86 -45.15
N ASP A 383 2.39 -38.18 -44.66
CA ASP A 383 1.24 -38.61 -43.82
C ASP A 383 1.40 -39.71 -42.74
N CYS A 384 0.94 -39.42 -41.50
CA CYS A 384 0.28 -40.42 -40.66
C CYS A 384 -0.59 -39.81 -39.53
N ARG A 385 -1.56 -40.59 -39.02
CA ARG A 385 -2.58 -40.17 -38.03
C ARG A 385 -2.50 -40.97 -36.71
N ARG A 386 -2.89 -40.31 -35.59
CA ARG A 386 -3.77 -40.84 -34.49
C ARG A 386 -3.21 -41.81 -33.42
N ARG A 387 -3.38 -41.48 -32.12
CA ARG A 387 -4.15 -42.21 -31.05
C ARG A 387 -3.68 -41.91 -29.60
N VAL A 388 -4.59 -42.03 -28.64
CA VAL A 388 -4.40 -41.83 -27.17
C VAL A 388 -4.88 -43.09 -26.41
N TYR A 389 -4.29 -43.40 -25.25
CA TYR A 389 -4.71 -44.49 -24.35
C TYR A 389 -4.77 -44.06 -22.87
N HIS A 390 -5.73 -44.60 -22.12
CA HIS A 390 -5.89 -44.44 -20.66
C HIS A 390 -5.35 -45.65 -19.87
N ARG A 391 -5.07 -45.48 -18.57
CA ARG A 391 -4.93 -46.61 -17.62
C ARG A 391 -5.55 -46.32 -16.24
N ARG A 392 -6.08 -47.36 -15.59
CA ARG A 392 -6.70 -47.42 -14.24
C ARG A 392 -5.84 -48.25 -13.28
N THR A 393 -6.02 -48.08 -11.97
CA THR A 393 -5.81 -49.15 -10.96
C THR A 393 -6.78 -49.02 -9.75
N ARG A 394 -7.06 -50.16 -9.10
CA ARG A 394 -7.87 -50.36 -7.86
C ARG A 394 -6.92 -50.59 -6.65
N GLY A 395 -7.29 -50.66 -5.37
CA GLY A 395 -8.57 -50.48 -4.62
C GLY A 395 -8.52 -51.14 -3.21
N ARG A 396 -9.62 -51.08 -2.43
CA ARG A 396 -10.06 -52.01 -1.32
C ARG A 396 -9.18 -52.13 -0.04
N LEU A 397 -9.67 -52.38 1.20
CA LEU A 397 -10.97 -52.81 1.79
C LEU A 397 -11.12 -52.29 3.28
N GLY A 398 -12.30 -52.47 3.92
CA GLY A 398 -12.63 -52.09 5.33
C GLY A 398 -12.22 -53.12 6.41
N PRO A 399 -12.89 -53.28 7.59
CA PRO A 399 -14.31 -52.99 7.93
C PRO A 399 -14.56 -52.27 9.32
N SER A 400 -15.62 -51.48 9.56
CA SER A 400 -17.00 -51.74 10.10
C SER A 400 -17.20 -51.82 11.63
N ILE A 401 -18.44 -51.48 12.09
CA ILE A 401 -19.08 -51.66 13.43
C ILE A 401 -18.89 -50.44 14.39
N GLU A 402 -19.92 -49.77 14.98
CA GLU A 402 -21.40 -49.94 14.88
C GLU A 402 -22.32 -48.68 15.07
N SER A 403 -23.04 -48.56 16.21
CA SER A 403 -24.29 -47.79 16.52
C SER A 403 -24.09 -46.71 17.62
N GLU A 404 -25.01 -45.78 18.01
CA GLU A 404 -26.48 -45.79 18.18
C GLU A 404 -27.19 -44.43 17.87
N VAL A 405 -28.52 -44.38 18.12
CA VAL A 405 -29.53 -43.45 17.55
C VAL A 405 -30.21 -42.57 18.62
N CYS A 406 -30.56 -41.30 18.28
CA CYS A 406 -31.87 -40.74 18.67
C CYS A 406 -32.35 -39.59 17.75
N HIS A 407 -33.66 -39.37 17.69
CA HIS A 407 -34.36 -38.47 16.74
C HIS A 407 -34.70 -37.10 17.33
N SER A 408 -34.89 -36.08 16.47
CA SER A 408 -36.19 -35.38 16.37
C SER A 408 -36.28 -34.35 15.21
N SER A 409 -37.26 -34.59 14.32
CA SER A 409 -38.09 -33.62 13.57
C SER A 409 -37.49 -32.33 12.97
N TRP A 410 -37.37 -32.33 11.63
CA TRP A 410 -37.45 -31.14 10.78
C TRP A 410 -38.52 -31.35 9.71
N ASP A 411 -39.74 -30.85 9.93
CA ASP A 411 -40.83 -30.96 8.94
C ASP A 411 -41.91 -29.85 9.09
N THR A 412 -41.50 -28.59 8.95
CA THR A 412 -42.43 -27.46 8.70
C THR A 412 -41.75 -26.41 7.81
N ILE A 413 -42.55 -25.59 7.11
CA ILE A 413 -42.13 -24.51 6.19
C ILE A 413 -41.65 -25.03 4.81
N ARG A 414 -42.58 -25.66 4.08
CA ARG A 414 -42.50 -25.79 2.61
C ARG A 414 -43.76 -25.26 1.91
N ALA A 415 -44.24 -24.09 2.33
CA ALA A 415 -45.27 -23.34 1.63
C ALA A 415 -45.23 -21.85 2.01
N MET A 416 -44.78 -20.99 1.09
CA MET A 416 -45.55 -19.82 0.60
C MET A 416 -44.74 -18.94 -0.38
N ARG A 417 -45.42 -18.53 -1.45
CA ARG A 417 -45.22 -17.28 -2.25
C ARG A 417 -43.88 -17.09 -2.99
N ARG A 418 -43.90 -17.42 -4.28
CA ARG A 418 -43.14 -16.71 -5.32
C ARG A 418 -43.74 -15.30 -5.50
N PRO A 419 -42.96 -14.21 -5.55
CA PRO A 419 -43.39 -12.94 -6.13
C PRO A 419 -43.34 -12.98 -7.66
N HIS A 420 -44.11 -12.12 -8.32
CA HIS A 420 -44.30 -12.12 -9.77
C HIS A 420 -43.26 -11.25 -10.48
N TRP A 421 -42.47 -11.84 -11.38
CA TRP A 421 -41.39 -11.18 -12.14
C TRP A 421 -41.84 -10.49 -13.44
N THR A 422 -43.13 -10.16 -13.59
CA THR A 422 -43.74 -9.82 -14.89
C THR A 422 -44.26 -8.38 -15.03
N LEU A 423 -43.93 -7.46 -14.09
CA LEU A 423 -44.56 -6.13 -14.01
C LEU A 423 -43.62 -4.92 -14.18
N ILE A 424 -42.34 -5.12 -14.52
CA ILE A 424 -41.40 -4.02 -14.82
C ILE A 424 -41.44 -3.58 -16.30
N ALA A 425 -41.95 -4.43 -17.21
CA ALA A 425 -41.99 -4.15 -18.65
C ALA A 425 -43.08 -3.15 -19.10
N ALA A 426 -43.96 -2.69 -18.20
CA ALA A 426 -45.21 -2.00 -18.55
C ALA A 426 -45.26 -0.48 -18.25
N VAL A 427 -44.17 0.13 -17.75
CA VAL A 427 -44.13 1.56 -17.38
C VAL A 427 -43.19 2.39 -18.29
N LEU A 428 -42.48 1.76 -19.23
CA LEU A 428 -41.59 2.43 -20.19
C LEU A 428 -42.34 3.09 -21.38
N LEU A 429 -43.32 3.93 -21.05
CA LEU A 429 -44.01 4.83 -21.98
C LEU A 429 -44.20 6.22 -21.36
N VAL A 430 -43.20 6.66 -20.59
CA VAL A 430 -43.06 8.07 -20.19
C VAL A 430 -42.66 8.89 -21.42
N ALA A 431 -43.31 10.03 -21.61
CA ALA A 431 -43.10 10.89 -22.76
C ALA A 431 -41.64 11.32 -22.90
N ARG A 432 -41.14 11.35 -24.15
CA ARG A 432 -39.86 12.00 -24.48
C ARG A 432 -39.86 13.42 -23.90
N PRO A 433 -38.92 13.80 -23.03
CA PRO A 433 -38.70 15.22 -22.78
C PRO A 433 -38.29 15.83 -24.13
N ALA A 434 -39.09 16.77 -24.63
CA ALA A 434 -38.63 17.62 -25.72
C ALA A 434 -37.37 18.33 -25.19
N GLY A 435 -36.27 18.23 -25.92
CA GLY A 435 -35.03 18.90 -25.54
C GLY A 435 -35.27 20.40 -25.50
N PHE A 436 -35.44 20.94 -24.29
CA PHE A 436 -35.48 22.38 -24.08
C PHE A 436 -34.08 22.90 -24.33
N ALA A 437 -33.84 23.34 -25.56
CA ALA A 437 -32.67 24.11 -25.90
C ALA A 437 -32.68 25.39 -25.03
N GLN A 438 -31.82 25.42 -24.02
CA GLN A 438 -31.26 26.70 -23.59
C GLN A 438 -30.47 27.25 -24.78
N ASP A 439 -30.50 28.57 -24.96
CA ASP A 439 -29.62 29.27 -25.90
C ASP A 439 -28.16 29.04 -25.47
N ALA A 440 -27.57 27.98 -26.00
CA ALA A 440 -26.31 27.46 -25.51
C ALA A 440 -25.18 28.43 -25.80
N ALA A 441 -24.40 28.74 -24.75
CA ALA A 441 -23.08 29.31 -24.95
C ALA A 441 -22.27 28.38 -25.88
N PRO A 442 -21.34 28.92 -26.71
CA PRO A 442 -20.53 28.08 -27.59
C PRO A 442 -19.81 27.00 -26.78
N ALA A 443 -19.93 25.76 -27.25
CA ALA A 443 -19.35 24.59 -26.58
C ALA A 443 -17.84 24.79 -26.36
N ARG A 444 -17.39 24.52 -25.13
CA ARG A 444 -16.01 24.73 -24.70
C ARG A 444 -15.13 23.52 -24.97
N SER A 445 -15.74 22.34 -24.96
CA SER A 445 -15.13 21.04 -25.29
C SER A 445 -15.70 20.47 -26.61
N PRO A 446 -15.14 19.37 -27.14
CA PRO A 446 -15.75 18.63 -28.25
C PRO A 446 -17.11 17.98 -27.93
N ARG A 447 -17.49 17.89 -26.63
CA ARG A 447 -18.69 17.23 -26.10
C ARG A 447 -18.94 15.82 -26.64
N ASN A 448 -17.87 15.06 -26.85
CA ASN A 448 -17.88 13.81 -27.60
C ASN A 448 -18.43 12.60 -26.84
N ALA A 449 -18.64 12.66 -25.52
CA ALA A 449 -19.30 11.60 -24.74
C ALA A 449 -20.44 12.17 -23.88
N SER A 450 -21.65 12.29 -24.44
CA SER A 450 -22.81 12.88 -23.75
C SER A 450 -23.80 11.82 -23.24
N TYR A 451 -24.49 12.13 -22.14
CA TYR A 451 -25.32 11.19 -21.37
C TYR A 451 -26.70 11.78 -21.05
N GLN A 452 -27.76 11.04 -21.36
CA GLN A 452 -29.13 11.33 -20.95
C GLN A 452 -29.61 10.22 -20.02
N LEU A 453 -29.73 10.48 -18.72
CA LEU A 453 -29.93 9.44 -17.69
C LEU A 453 -31.21 9.67 -16.89
N LEU A 454 -31.95 8.59 -16.65
CA LEU A 454 -33.08 8.52 -15.73
C LEU A 454 -32.71 7.51 -14.64
N ALA A 455 -32.79 7.90 -13.37
CA ALA A 455 -32.47 7.01 -12.26
C ALA A 455 -33.44 7.18 -11.08
N THR A 456 -33.72 6.07 -10.41
CA THR A 456 -34.57 6.02 -9.20
C THR A 456 -33.82 5.33 -8.07
N LEU A 457 -33.72 6.00 -6.92
CA LEU A 457 -33.19 5.42 -5.69
C LEU A 457 -34.29 4.69 -4.91
N ASP A 458 -34.10 3.41 -4.67
CA ASP A 458 -34.80 2.65 -3.64
C ASP A 458 -33.98 2.68 -2.33
N PRO A 459 -34.44 3.40 -1.29
CA PRO A 459 -33.73 3.50 -0.02
C PRO A 459 -33.91 2.27 0.89
N GLU A 460 -34.87 1.37 0.60
CA GLU A 460 -35.09 0.15 1.40
C GLU A 460 -34.13 -0.97 0.97
N SER A 461 -33.98 -1.19 -0.34
CA SER A 461 -33.01 -2.18 -0.86
C SER A 461 -31.60 -1.61 -1.07
N HIS A 462 -31.43 -0.28 -0.92
CA HIS A 462 -30.22 0.46 -1.26
C HIS A 462 -29.77 0.26 -2.72
N THR A 463 -30.73 0.37 -3.64
CA THR A 463 -30.53 0.08 -5.07
C THR A 463 -30.86 1.33 -5.90
N ILE A 464 -30.10 1.55 -6.96
CA ILE A 464 -30.42 2.52 -8.00
C ILE A 464 -30.82 1.76 -9.26
N HIS A 465 -32.02 2.00 -9.76
CA HIS A 465 -32.45 1.53 -11.08
C HIS A 465 -32.23 2.65 -12.09
N GLY A 466 -31.45 2.36 -13.13
CA GLY A 466 -31.04 3.35 -14.12
C GLY A 466 -31.39 2.95 -15.54
N SER A 467 -31.71 3.94 -16.36
CA SER A 467 -31.81 3.80 -17.82
C SER A 467 -31.40 5.10 -18.50
N GLY A 468 -30.91 5.03 -19.73
CA GLY A 468 -30.45 6.23 -20.41
C GLY A 468 -29.83 5.97 -21.78
N ARG A 469 -29.40 7.06 -22.40
CA ARG A 469 -28.70 7.06 -23.68
C ARG A 469 -27.30 7.64 -23.53
N VAL A 470 -26.32 6.92 -24.05
CA VAL A 470 -24.96 7.40 -24.29
C VAL A 470 -24.87 7.81 -25.76
N ILE A 471 -24.47 9.05 -26.02
CA ILE A 471 -24.25 9.62 -27.35
C ILE A 471 -22.76 9.85 -27.47
N TRP A 472 -22.07 8.98 -28.21
CA TRP A 472 -20.62 9.05 -28.37
C TRP A 472 -20.22 9.37 -29.81
N ARG A 473 -19.36 10.36 -29.99
CA ARG A 473 -18.75 10.72 -31.27
C ARG A 473 -17.28 10.35 -31.27
N ASN A 474 -16.86 9.55 -32.23
CA ASN A 474 -15.45 9.25 -32.41
C ASN A 474 -14.72 10.49 -32.96
N ILE A 475 -14.00 11.21 -32.10
CA ILE A 475 -13.17 12.38 -32.48
C ILE A 475 -11.72 12.01 -32.85
N THR A 476 -11.37 10.72 -32.81
CA THR A 476 -10.02 10.24 -33.10
C THR A 476 -9.79 9.99 -34.59
N THR A 477 -8.54 9.74 -34.97
CA THR A 477 -8.16 9.29 -36.32
C THR A 477 -8.39 7.80 -36.60
N ALA A 478 -8.73 6.99 -35.58
CA ALA A 478 -8.84 5.53 -35.70
C ALA A 478 -10.31 5.06 -35.72
N PRO A 479 -10.66 3.95 -36.40
CA PRO A 479 -11.99 3.35 -36.30
C PRO A 479 -12.12 2.50 -35.03
N ALA A 480 -13.17 2.73 -34.23
CA ALA A 480 -13.45 1.95 -33.02
C ALA A 480 -14.24 0.68 -33.36
N ASN A 481 -13.67 -0.49 -33.08
CA ASN A 481 -14.26 -1.81 -33.41
C ASN A 481 -15.08 -2.41 -32.25
N ASP A 482 -14.77 -2.01 -31.03
CA ASP A 482 -15.48 -2.30 -29.78
C ASP A 482 -15.82 -0.99 -29.06
N LEU A 483 -16.71 -1.04 -28.07
CA LEU A 483 -16.88 -0.01 -27.04
C LEU A 483 -16.43 -0.60 -25.70
N ARG A 484 -15.86 0.22 -24.80
CA ARG A 484 -15.50 -0.20 -23.44
C ARG A 484 -16.16 0.66 -22.38
N PHE A 485 -16.86 0.01 -21.46
CA PHE A 485 -17.58 0.66 -20.37
C PHE A 485 -17.00 0.27 -19.01
N HIS A 486 -16.73 1.26 -18.18
CA HIS A 486 -16.42 1.07 -16.78
C HIS A 486 -17.70 0.78 -15.97
N LEU A 487 -17.57 -0.14 -15.03
CA LEU A 487 -18.59 -0.62 -14.10
C LEU A 487 -17.98 -0.64 -12.69
N TYR A 488 -17.44 0.50 -12.27
CA TYR A 488 -16.50 0.63 -11.14
C TYR A 488 -16.95 -0.08 -9.85
N TRP A 489 -18.23 -0.07 -9.47
CA TRP A 489 -18.68 -0.73 -8.23
C TRP A 489 -18.54 -2.26 -8.27
N ASN A 490 -18.38 -2.88 -9.45
CA ASN A 490 -18.02 -4.29 -9.55
C ASN A 490 -16.62 -4.61 -8.98
N ALA A 491 -15.82 -3.60 -8.62
CA ALA A 491 -14.64 -3.78 -7.78
C ALA A 491 -14.99 -4.31 -6.37
N TRP A 492 -16.22 -4.09 -5.90
CA TRP A 492 -16.66 -4.43 -4.54
C TRP A 492 -17.71 -5.54 -4.46
N ARG A 493 -18.07 -6.16 -5.59
CA ARG A 493 -19.05 -7.27 -5.66
C ARG A 493 -18.59 -8.50 -4.87
N ASP A 494 -17.28 -8.74 -4.85
CA ASP A 494 -16.61 -9.80 -4.12
C ASP A 494 -15.18 -9.37 -3.74
N GLY A 495 -14.37 -10.31 -3.24
CA GLY A 495 -13.00 -10.04 -2.81
C GLY A 495 -11.93 -10.20 -3.90
N ASN A 496 -12.27 -10.43 -5.17
CA ASN A 496 -11.32 -10.95 -6.16
C ASN A 496 -10.92 -9.97 -7.27
N SER A 497 -11.56 -8.79 -7.36
CA SER A 497 -11.14 -7.67 -8.22
C SER A 497 -9.68 -7.24 -7.99
N SER A 498 -9.07 -6.56 -8.96
CA SER A 498 -7.70 -6.06 -8.83
C SER A 498 -7.60 -5.01 -7.71
N TRP A 499 -8.56 -4.09 -7.63
CA TRP A 499 -8.79 -3.20 -6.48
C TRP A 499 -8.72 -3.94 -5.12
N MET A 500 -9.44 -5.06 -4.96
CA MET A 500 -9.44 -5.84 -3.72
C MET A 500 -8.14 -6.60 -3.46
N ARG A 501 -7.41 -6.98 -4.51
CA ARG A 501 -6.09 -7.61 -4.42
C ARG A 501 -5.05 -6.59 -3.93
N GLU A 502 -5.06 -5.39 -4.48
CA GLU A 502 -4.17 -4.28 -4.08
C GLU A 502 -4.47 -3.77 -2.66
N GLN A 503 -5.74 -3.62 -2.29
CA GLN A 503 -6.11 -3.27 -0.91
C GLN A 503 -5.60 -4.32 0.09
N ARG A 504 -5.60 -5.61 -0.26
CA ARG A 504 -4.98 -6.64 0.59
C ARG A 504 -3.47 -6.47 0.74
N LEU A 505 -2.77 -6.04 -0.31
CA LEU A 505 -1.32 -5.81 -0.29
C LEU A 505 -0.96 -4.56 0.52
N GLY A 506 -1.69 -3.45 0.33
CA GLY A 506 -1.37 -2.15 0.95
C GLY A 506 -2.02 -1.88 2.32
N ARG A 507 -3.24 -2.38 2.56
CA ARG A 507 -4.07 -2.04 3.74
C ARG A 507 -4.74 -3.25 4.43
N GLY A 508 -4.43 -4.46 3.99
CA GLY A 508 -4.92 -5.70 4.61
C GLY A 508 -6.33 -6.13 4.18
N SER A 509 -6.86 -7.18 4.81
CA SER A 509 -8.01 -7.94 4.29
C SER A 509 -9.39 -7.58 4.84
N ALA A 510 -9.53 -6.49 5.62
CA ALA A 510 -10.78 -6.15 6.30
C ALA A 510 -11.95 -5.91 5.32
N LEU A 511 -11.72 -5.09 4.28
CA LEU A 511 -12.76 -4.75 3.28
C LEU A 511 -13.25 -5.97 2.50
N ALA A 512 -12.36 -6.91 2.17
CA ALA A 512 -12.70 -8.15 1.46
C ALA A 512 -13.58 -9.12 2.29
N ARG A 513 -13.68 -8.92 3.61
CA ARG A 513 -14.51 -9.74 4.52
C ARG A 513 -15.90 -9.15 4.78
N ARG A 514 -16.25 -7.99 4.20
CA ARG A 514 -17.55 -7.35 4.44
C ARG A 514 -18.73 -8.25 4.00
N PRO A 515 -19.84 -8.25 4.77
CA PRO A 515 -21.11 -8.89 4.39
C PRO A 515 -21.62 -8.48 3.01
N GLU A 516 -22.46 -9.32 2.41
CA GLU A 516 -22.95 -9.12 1.04
C GLU A 516 -23.87 -7.88 0.90
N ASP A 517 -24.66 -7.57 1.93
CA ASP A 517 -25.53 -6.39 2.01
C ASP A 517 -24.78 -5.06 2.07
N GLN A 518 -23.46 -5.10 2.31
CA GLN A 518 -22.58 -3.94 2.37
C GLN A 518 -21.83 -3.72 1.05
N ARG A 519 -21.90 -4.66 0.10
CA ARG A 519 -21.16 -4.65 -1.17
C ARG A 519 -21.82 -3.82 -2.25
N GLY A 520 -21.01 -3.36 -3.20
CA GLY A 520 -21.46 -2.66 -4.41
C GLY A 520 -21.42 -3.55 -5.64
N SER A 521 -22.25 -3.25 -6.63
CA SER A 521 -22.24 -3.91 -7.95
C SER A 521 -23.03 -3.11 -8.99
N ILE A 522 -22.71 -3.28 -10.27
CA ILE A 522 -23.50 -2.77 -11.41
C ILE A 522 -23.80 -3.93 -12.36
N GLU A 523 -25.07 -4.14 -12.67
CA GLU A 523 -25.58 -5.14 -13.61
C GLU A 523 -26.25 -4.48 -14.82
N ILE A 524 -25.86 -4.87 -16.03
CA ILE A 524 -26.46 -4.40 -17.28
C ILE A 524 -27.73 -5.21 -17.59
N ILE A 525 -28.89 -4.54 -17.54
CA ILE A 525 -30.20 -5.13 -17.86
C ILE A 525 -30.46 -5.13 -19.37
N SER A 526 -30.11 -4.06 -20.08
CA SER A 526 -30.15 -3.98 -21.56
C SER A 526 -29.06 -3.06 -22.08
N MET A 527 -28.59 -3.31 -23.31
CA MET A 527 -27.64 -2.45 -24.02
C MET A 527 -27.88 -2.60 -25.52
N VAL A 528 -28.44 -1.57 -26.16
CA VAL A 528 -28.86 -1.60 -27.57
C VAL A 528 -28.22 -0.45 -28.31
N ALA A 529 -27.53 -0.75 -29.42
CA ALA A 529 -27.06 0.27 -30.36
C ALA A 529 -27.46 -0.12 -31.78
N ARG A 530 -27.81 0.87 -32.61
CA ARG A 530 -28.21 0.67 -34.03
C ARG A 530 -29.28 -0.45 -34.21
N GLY A 531 -30.18 -0.61 -33.23
CA GLY A 531 -31.25 -1.62 -33.24
C GLY A 531 -30.85 -3.05 -32.85
N THR A 532 -29.63 -3.29 -32.37
CA THR A 532 -29.11 -4.62 -31.98
C THR A 532 -28.77 -4.67 -30.48
N ASP A 533 -29.20 -5.72 -29.77
CA ASP A 533 -28.77 -5.99 -28.38
C ASP A 533 -27.31 -6.45 -28.39
N LEU A 534 -26.45 -5.70 -27.72
CA LEU A 534 -25.00 -5.91 -27.70
C LEU A 534 -24.56 -6.88 -26.59
N ARG A 535 -25.40 -7.10 -25.56
CA ARG A 535 -25.05 -7.94 -24.39
C ARG A 535 -24.59 -9.35 -24.74
N PRO A 536 -25.15 -10.07 -25.75
CA PRO A 536 -24.69 -11.43 -26.09
C PRO A 536 -23.23 -11.51 -26.58
N LYS A 537 -22.62 -10.37 -26.95
CA LYS A 537 -21.22 -10.27 -27.39
C LYS A 537 -20.31 -9.65 -26.33
N ALA A 538 -20.88 -9.09 -25.27
CA ALA A 538 -20.14 -8.33 -24.27
C ALA A 538 -19.35 -9.26 -23.34
N THR A 539 -18.10 -8.90 -23.06
CA THR A 539 -17.17 -9.69 -22.23
C THR A 539 -16.46 -8.79 -21.23
N PHE A 540 -16.34 -9.23 -19.98
CA PHE A 540 -15.48 -8.55 -19.02
C PHE A 540 -14.01 -8.71 -19.41
N VAL A 541 -13.25 -7.63 -19.28
CA VAL A 541 -11.81 -7.59 -19.60
C VAL A 541 -11.02 -6.97 -18.46
N ALA A 542 -9.77 -7.42 -18.34
CA ALA A 542 -8.78 -6.92 -17.39
C ALA A 542 -7.50 -6.65 -18.18
N PRO A 543 -7.39 -5.50 -18.87
CA PRO A 543 -6.31 -5.22 -19.81
C PRO A 543 -4.93 -5.05 -19.14
N ASP A 544 -4.91 -4.78 -17.83
CA ASP A 544 -3.73 -4.31 -17.11
C ASP A 544 -2.94 -5.45 -16.43
N ASP A 545 -3.65 -6.45 -15.87
CA ASP A 545 -3.06 -7.60 -15.16
C ASP A 545 -3.60 -8.98 -15.60
N GLY A 546 -4.59 -9.04 -16.50
CA GLY A 546 -5.24 -10.28 -16.93
C GLY A 546 -6.13 -10.96 -15.89
N ASN A 547 -6.57 -10.25 -14.84
CA ASN A 547 -7.41 -10.78 -13.77
C ASN A 547 -8.82 -11.18 -14.25
N ALA A 548 -9.00 -12.47 -14.54
CA ALA A 548 -10.29 -13.05 -14.95
C ALA A 548 -11.44 -12.97 -13.92
N ASP A 549 -11.16 -12.61 -12.65
CA ASP A 549 -12.21 -12.35 -11.65
C ASP A 549 -12.74 -10.91 -11.71
N ASP A 550 -12.00 -9.99 -12.35
CA ASP A 550 -12.39 -8.58 -12.42
C ASP A 550 -13.56 -8.38 -13.40
N ARG A 551 -14.45 -7.44 -13.05
CA ARG A 551 -15.67 -7.12 -13.81
C ARG A 551 -15.93 -5.61 -13.86
N THR A 552 -14.88 -4.81 -13.68
CA THR A 552 -14.94 -3.35 -13.69
C THR A 552 -14.85 -2.76 -15.11
N VAL A 553 -14.44 -3.52 -16.12
CA VAL A 553 -14.54 -3.12 -17.53
C VAL A 553 -15.30 -4.16 -18.34
N LEU A 554 -16.27 -3.68 -19.13
CA LEU A 554 -17.04 -4.46 -20.09
C LEU A 554 -16.64 -4.03 -21.51
N ALA A 555 -16.01 -4.92 -22.27
CA ALA A 555 -15.75 -4.74 -23.70
C ALA A 555 -16.94 -5.25 -24.52
N VAL A 556 -17.33 -4.50 -25.54
CA VAL A 556 -18.56 -4.69 -26.32
C VAL A 556 -18.24 -4.60 -27.82
N PRO A 557 -17.97 -5.74 -28.49
CA PRO A 557 -17.67 -5.76 -29.93
C PRO A 557 -18.84 -5.27 -30.78
N LEU A 558 -18.54 -4.48 -31.82
CA LEU A 558 -19.53 -3.94 -32.76
C LEU A 558 -19.49 -4.68 -34.11
N ASP A 559 -20.66 -4.92 -34.70
CA ASP A 559 -20.76 -5.52 -36.05
C ASP A 559 -20.30 -4.58 -37.17
N ARG A 560 -20.30 -3.28 -36.90
CA ARG A 560 -19.73 -2.25 -37.77
C ARG A 560 -18.95 -1.26 -36.89
N PRO A 561 -17.70 -0.93 -37.22
CA PRO A 561 -16.94 0.07 -36.48
C PRO A 561 -17.64 1.44 -36.44
N VAL A 562 -17.24 2.28 -35.48
CA VAL A 562 -17.56 3.72 -35.46
C VAL A 562 -16.37 4.44 -36.11
N MET A 563 -16.59 4.99 -37.30
CA MET A 563 -15.53 5.64 -38.08
C MET A 563 -15.13 7.00 -37.47
N PRO A 564 -13.93 7.52 -37.75
CA PRO A 564 -13.56 8.90 -37.44
C PRO A 564 -14.65 9.91 -37.85
N GLY A 565 -15.07 10.75 -36.90
CA GLY A 565 -16.13 11.75 -37.04
C GLY A 565 -17.57 11.22 -36.86
N GLU A 566 -17.79 9.89 -36.86
CA GLU A 566 -19.11 9.26 -36.73
C GLU A 566 -19.61 9.28 -35.28
N THR A 567 -20.94 9.42 -35.10
CA THR A 567 -21.64 9.30 -33.81
C THR A 567 -22.38 7.97 -33.71
N ILE A 568 -22.40 7.37 -32.53
CA ILE A 568 -23.23 6.22 -32.16
C ILE A 568 -24.06 6.54 -30.91
N ASP A 569 -25.33 6.15 -30.96
CA ASP A 569 -26.24 6.16 -29.80
C ASP A 569 -26.31 4.75 -29.21
N ILE A 570 -26.13 4.62 -27.89
CA ILE A 570 -26.34 3.39 -27.13
C ILE A 570 -27.42 3.63 -26.08
N ASP A 571 -28.55 2.95 -26.18
CA ASP A 571 -29.58 2.89 -25.13
C ASP A 571 -29.21 1.79 -24.13
N ILE A 572 -29.08 2.13 -22.85
CA ILE A 572 -28.61 1.25 -21.77
C ILE A 572 -29.61 1.28 -20.60
N ALA A 573 -29.90 0.12 -20.00
CA ALA A 573 -30.55 0.02 -18.69
C ALA A 573 -29.72 -0.85 -17.75
N TRP A 574 -29.67 -0.48 -16.48
CA TRP A 574 -28.82 -1.12 -15.47
C TRP A 574 -29.44 -1.05 -14.07
N THR A 575 -28.91 -1.89 -13.17
CA THR A 575 -29.21 -1.84 -11.74
C THR A 575 -27.90 -1.74 -10.96
N SER A 576 -27.80 -0.79 -10.02
CA SER A 576 -26.61 -0.56 -9.21
C SER A 576 -26.93 -0.72 -7.72
N ARG A 577 -26.27 -1.66 -7.03
CA ARG A 577 -26.39 -1.84 -5.58
C ARG A 577 -25.44 -0.88 -4.88
N VAL A 578 -25.94 -0.01 -4.00
CA VAL A 578 -25.14 1.01 -3.33
C VAL A 578 -24.32 0.37 -2.20
N PRO A 579 -22.98 0.42 -2.26
CA PRO A 579 -22.13 -0.11 -1.19
C PRO A 579 -22.26 0.71 0.09
N VAL A 580 -22.05 0.08 1.25
CA VAL A 580 -21.51 0.83 2.41
C VAL A 580 -20.10 1.28 2.02
N THR A 581 -19.77 2.55 2.21
CA THR A 581 -18.59 3.19 1.61
C THR A 581 -17.33 2.33 1.70
N TYR A 582 -16.71 2.04 0.55
CA TYR A 582 -15.38 1.39 0.45
C TYR A 582 -14.30 2.43 0.16
N ALA A 583 -14.55 3.26 -0.84
CA ALA A 583 -13.81 4.47 -1.17
C ALA A 583 -14.70 5.32 -2.10
N ARG A 584 -14.64 6.65 -1.99
CA ARG A 584 -15.14 7.64 -2.97
C ARG A 584 -16.65 7.71 -3.22
N THR A 585 -17.40 6.68 -2.85
CA THR A 585 -18.85 6.54 -3.01
C THR A 585 -19.42 5.54 -2.01
N GLY A 586 -20.68 5.71 -1.63
CA GLY A 586 -21.42 4.76 -0.80
C GLY A 586 -22.49 5.41 0.08
N ARG A 587 -23.03 4.60 0.99
CA ARG A 587 -24.06 4.99 1.95
C ARG A 587 -23.60 4.87 3.40
N LEU A 588 -24.19 5.70 4.27
CA LEU A 588 -24.16 5.53 5.72
C LEU A 588 -25.54 5.88 6.29
N GLY A 589 -26.30 4.87 6.72
CA GLY A 589 -27.70 5.04 7.11
C GLY A 589 -28.54 5.57 5.94
N GLN A 590 -29.14 6.76 6.12
CA GLN A 590 -29.93 7.48 5.11
C GLN A 590 -29.13 8.57 4.37
N TYR A 591 -27.82 8.68 4.57
CA TYR A 591 -26.94 9.49 3.74
C TYR A 591 -26.37 8.66 2.58
N TYR A 592 -26.43 9.24 1.38
CA TYR A 592 -25.93 8.65 0.14
C TYR A 592 -25.01 9.64 -0.55
N PHE A 593 -23.82 9.19 -0.94
CA PHE A 593 -22.94 9.90 -1.85
C PHE A 593 -22.59 8.96 -2.99
N ILE A 594 -22.95 9.35 -4.21
CA ILE A 594 -23.14 8.45 -5.35
C ILE A 594 -22.32 8.96 -6.53
N ALA A 595 -21.24 8.26 -6.83
CA ALA A 595 -20.35 8.50 -7.96
C ALA A 595 -20.02 7.17 -8.65
N GLN A 596 -19.65 7.23 -9.93
CA GLN A 596 -19.33 6.04 -10.75
C GLN A 596 -20.41 4.94 -10.74
N TRP A 597 -21.67 5.37 -10.69
CA TRP A 597 -22.84 4.57 -10.37
C TRP A 597 -23.59 4.03 -11.60
N PHE A 598 -23.12 4.38 -12.80
CA PHE A 598 -23.70 4.04 -14.09
C PHE A 598 -22.60 3.48 -15.03
N PRO A 599 -22.97 2.77 -16.12
CA PRO A 599 -22.02 2.34 -17.14
C PRO A 599 -21.41 3.53 -17.87
N LYS A 600 -20.17 3.88 -17.54
CA LYS A 600 -19.46 5.05 -18.07
C LYS A 600 -18.53 4.62 -19.19
N LEU A 601 -18.56 5.27 -20.35
CA LEU A 601 -17.67 4.93 -21.46
C LEU A 601 -16.22 5.34 -21.11
N GLY A 602 -15.24 4.50 -21.45
CA GLY A 602 -13.82 4.85 -21.36
C GLY A 602 -13.41 5.85 -22.45
N VAL A 603 -12.13 6.23 -22.51
CA VAL A 603 -11.62 7.19 -23.49
C VAL A 603 -10.95 6.46 -24.67
N PHE A 604 -11.38 6.73 -25.89
CA PHE A 604 -10.76 6.16 -27.10
C PHE A 604 -9.65 7.08 -27.62
N GLN A 605 -8.49 6.52 -27.96
CA GLN A 605 -7.28 7.28 -28.30
C GLN A 605 -6.90 7.15 -29.78
N ASN A 606 -6.09 8.10 -30.28
CA ASN A 606 -5.67 8.16 -31.70
C ASN A 606 -4.81 6.96 -32.16
N ASN A 607 -4.22 6.20 -31.23
CA ASN A 607 -3.55 4.92 -31.50
C ASN A 607 -4.52 3.77 -31.85
N GLY A 608 -5.83 3.97 -31.69
CA GLY A 608 -6.86 2.94 -31.90
C GLY A 608 -7.13 2.07 -30.67
N GLU A 609 -6.62 2.45 -29.49
CA GLU A 609 -6.82 1.75 -28.23
C GLU A 609 -7.76 2.53 -27.30
N TRP A 610 -8.37 1.81 -26.35
CA TRP A 610 -9.17 2.40 -25.29
C TRP A 610 -8.31 2.57 -24.03
N ASN A 611 -8.16 3.80 -23.54
CA ASN A 611 -7.86 4.02 -22.14
C ASN A 611 -9.14 3.70 -21.33
N ALA A 612 -9.25 2.43 -20.98
CA ALA A 612 -10.36 1.83 -20.26
C ALA A 612 -9.81 0.73 -19.35
N HIS A 613 -9.03 1.16 -18.36
CA HIS A 613 -8.39 0.31 -17.38
C HIS A 613 -9.40 -0.29 -16.38
N GLN A 614 -9.07 -1.46 -15.83
CA GLN A 614 -9.78 -2.03 -14.68
C GLN A 614 -9.57 -1.19 -13.43
N PHE A 615 -10.51 -1.20 -12.48
CA PHE A 615 -10.39 -0.29 -11.33
C PHE A 615 -9.26 -0.72 -10.40
N HIS A 616 -8.29 0.17 -10.23
CA HIS A 616 -7.14 0.01 -9.34
C HIS A 616 -7.33 0.80 -8.04
N ALA A 617 -6.71 0.34 -6.95
CA ALA A 617 -6.89 0.89 -5.61
C ALA A 617 -6.23 2.26 -5.41
N ALA A 618 -5.22 2.56 -6.23
CA ALA A 618 -4.36 3.74 -6.15
C ALA A 618 -4.77 4.88 -7.10
N THR A 619 -5.79 4.69 -7.94
CA THR A 619 -6.17 5.62 -9.01
C THR A 619 -7.48 6.35 -8.73
N GLU A 620 -7.64 7.49 -9.38
CA GLU A 620 -8.93 8.17 -9.62
C GLU A 620 -9.50 7.76 -10.99
N PHE A 621 -10.05 8.71 -11.75
CA PHE A 621 -10.86 8.46 -12.94
C PHE A 621 -10.35 9.24 -14.17
N PHE A 622 -10.72 8.79 -15.37
CA PHE A 622 -10.44 9.49 -16.62
C PHE A 622 -11.61 9.28 -17.59
N SER A 623 -12.05 10.34 -18.26
CA SER A 623 -13.26 10.32 -19.09
C SER A 623 -13.31 11.51 -20.07
N ASP A 624 -13.97 11.29 -21.21
CA ASP A 624 -14.23 12.31 -22.23
C ASP A 624 -15.23 13.38 -21.74
N PHE A 625 -15.09 14.60 -22.26
CA PHE A 625 -16.05 15.69 -22.02
C PHE A 625 -17.38 15.49 -22.76
N GLY A 626 -18.47 15.97 -22.17
CA GLY A 626 -19.83 15.86 -22.72
C GLY A 626 -20.85 16.76 -22.04
N THR A 627 -22.11 16.51 -22.36
CA THR A 627 -23.29 17.03 -21.65
C THR A 627 -23.96 15.90 -20.89
N TYR A 628 -24.25 16.12 -19.61
CA TYR A 628 -25.07 15.26 -18.76
C TYR A 628 -26.43 15.90 -18.54
N ASP A 629 -27.50 15.20 -18.93
CA ASP A 629 -28.89 15.55 -18.62
C ASP A 629 -29.48 14.41 -17.79
N VAL A 630 -29.66 14.63 -16.49
CA VAL A 630 -29.94 13.56 -15.52
C VAL A 630 -31.18 13.88 -14.69
N ALA A 631 -32.17 12.99 -14.72
CA ALA A 631 -33.33 13.02 -13.83
C ALA A 631 -33.18 11.97 -12.71
N LEU A 632 -33.12 12.45 -11.47
CA LEU A 632 -32.96 11.65 -10.25
C LEU A 632 -34.29 11.62 -9.48
N THR A 633 -34.88 10.44 -9.33
CA THR A 633 -36.07 10.22 -8.50
C THR A 633 -35.66 9.71 -7.13
N VAL A 634 -36.05 10.43 -6.10
CA VAL A 634 -35.71 10.18 -4.69
C VAL A 634 -36.98 10.22 -3.81
N PRO A 635 -36.92 9.77 -2.55
CA PRO A 635 -38.02 9.96 -1.61
C PRO A 635 -38.33 11.45 -1.41
N LYS A 636 -39.62 11.78 -1.28
CA LYS A 636 -40.10 13.16 -1.19
C LYS A 636 -39.50 13.90 0.02
N GLY A 637 -39.07 15.15 -0.20
CA GLY A 637 -38.49 16.01 0.84
C GLY A 637 -37.05 15.66 1.24
N TRP A 638 -36.36 14.82 0.47
CA TRP A 638 -34.93 14.57 0.67
C TRP A 638 -34.11 15.60 -0.12
N THR A 639 -33.17 16.28 0.55
CA THR A 639 -32.30 17.25 -0.11
C THR A 639 -31.38 16.52 -1.09
N VAL A 640 -31.32 16.99 -2.34
CA VAL A 640 -30.44 16.44 -3.40
C VAL A 640 -29.43 17.50 -3.83
N GLY A 641 -28.17 17.11 -4.00
CA GLY A 641 -27.14 17.86 -4.71
C GLY A 641 -26.52 17.01 -5.80
N ALA A 642 -26.18 17.60 -6.95
CA ALA A 642 -25.53 16.90 -8.05
C ALA A 642 -24.55 17.83 -8.80
N THR A 643 -23.72 17.23 -9.65
CA THR A 643 -23.07 17.93 -10.77
C THR A 643 -24.13 18.60 -11.64
N GLY A 644 -23.90 19.85 -12.03
CA GLY A 644 -24.81 20.62 -12.90
C GLY A 644 -25.95 21.34 -12.17
N ALA A 645 -26.62 22.22 -12.91
CA ALA A 645 -27.62 23.12 -12.37
C ALA A 645 -28.96 22.42 -12.20
N ALA A 646 -29.59 22.58 -11.03
CA ALA A 646 -30.92 22.04 -10.76
C ALA A 646 -32.00 22.79 -11.56
N SER A 647 -32.85 22.03 -12.25
CA SER A 647 -34.15 22.47 -12.74
C SER A 647 -35.19 22.41 -11.62
N PRO A 648 -36.37 23.08 -11.75
CA PRO A 648 -37.47 22.94 -10.79
C PRO A 648 -37.86 21.48 -10.55
N VAL A 649 -38.13 21.13 -9.28
CA VAL A 649 -38.50 19.76 -8.87
C VAL A 649 -39.86 19.38 -9.46
N LEU A 650 -39.91 18.18 -10.04
CA LEU A 650 -41.14 17.61 -10.61
C LEU A 650 -41.74 16.59 -9.62
N PRO A 651 -43.09 16.53 -9.47
CA PRO A 651 -43.73 15.52 -8.65
C PRO A 651 -43.53 14.13 -9.27
N GLY A 652 -43.12 13.16 -8.44
CA GLY A 652 -42.94 11.77 -8.83
C GLY A 652 -44.19 10.92 -8.54
N ALA A 653 -43.99 9.61 -8.39
CA ALA A 653 -44.99 8.71 -7.82
C ALA A 653 -45.32 9.07 -6.35
N GLU A 654 -46.34 8.45 -5.76
CA GLU A 654 -46.73 8.72 -4.38
C GLU A 654 -45.55 8.50 -3.41
N GLY A 655 -45.18 9.55 -2.66
CA GLY A 655 -44.02 9.53 -1.75
C GLY A 655 -42.66 9.82 -2.40
N GLN A 656 -42.60 10.13 -3.70
CA GLN A 656 -41.35 10.42 -4.43
C GLN A 656 -41.39 11.78 -5.14
N GLU A 657 -40.20 12.29 -5.49
CA GLU A 657 -40.01 13.50 -6.29
C GLU A 657 -38.81 13.34 -7.24
N THR A 658 -38.83 14.05 -8.36
CA THR A 658 -37.81 13.95 -9.41
C THR A 658 -37.10 15.29 -9.60
N HIS A 659 -35.78 15.28 -9.41
CA HIS A 659 -34.87 16.40 -9.60
C HIS A 659 -34.14 16.25 -10.93
N ARG A 660 -34.16 17.24 -11.81
CA ARG A 660 -33.40 17.22 -13.08
C ARG A 660 -32.19 18.14 -12.98
N PHE A 661 -31.02 17.64 -13.37
CA PHE A 661 -29.76 18.37 -13.41
C PHE A 661 -29.20 18.37 -14.83
N VAL A 662 -28.69 19.51 -15.27
CA VAL A 662 -27.99 19.64 -16.55
C VAL A 662 -26.58 20.19 -16.31
N ALA A 663 -25.58 19.47 -16.81
CA ALA A 663 -24.17 19.88 -16.82
C ALA A 663 -23.64 19.82 -18.25
N GLU A 664 -22.94 20.85 -18.69
CA GLU A 664 -22.32 20.91 -20.02
C GLU A 664 -20.81 21.07 -19.91
N ASP A 665 -20.07 20.55 -20.89
CA ASP A 665 -18.61 20.61 -20.95
C ASP A 665 -17.92 20.02 -19.70
N VAL A 666 -18.51 18.95 -19.12
CA VAL A 666 -17.94 18.17 -18.01
C VAL A 666 -17.72 16.70 -18.41
N HIS A 667 -16.87 15.99 -17.68
CA HIS A 667 -16.50 14.58 -17.94
C HIS A 667 -16.99 13.58 -16.86
N ASP A 668 -17.67 14.05 -15.82
CA ASP A 668 -18.24 13.19 -14.79
C ASP A 668 -19.55 13.72 -14.22
N PHE A 669 -20.30 12.84 -13.53
CA PHE A 669 -21.55 13.17 -12.86
C PHE A 669 -21.70 12.38 -11.55
N ALA A 670 -21.62 13.11 -10.43
CA ALA A 670 -21.90 12.58 -9.10
C ALA A 670 -23.07 13.31 -8.45
N TRP A 671 -23.67 12.68 -7.45
CA TRP A 671 -24.77 13.26 -6.67
C TRP A 671 -24.82 12.74 -5.24
N THR A 672 -25.55 13.45 -4.39
CA THR A 672 -25.74 13.12 -2.98
C THR A 672 -27.18 13.36 -2.56
N THR A 673 -27.65 12.58 -1.59
CA THR A 673 -28.92 12.88 -0.92
C THR A 673 -28.93 12.46 0.55
N SER A 674 -29.66 13.22 1.36
CA SER A 674 -29.97 12.87 2.74
C SER A 674 -31.19 13.67 3.23
N PRO A 675 -32.07 13.10 4.08
CA PRO A 675 -33.10 13.87 4.78
C PRO A 675 -32.52 14.77 5.90
N ASN A 676 -31.24 14.60 6.24
CA ASN A 676 -30.61 15.32 7.35
C ASN A 676 -29.91 16.62 6.93
N PHE A 677 -29.59 16.82 5.65
CA PHE A 677 -28.88 18.01 5.20
C PHE A 677 -29.59 19.31 5.60
N ILE A 678 -28.80 20.30 6.00
CA ILE A 678 -29.16 21.72 6.06
C ILE A 678 -28.57 22.38 4.82
N GLU A 679 -29.39 23.10 4.07
CA GLU A 679 -28.94 23.84 2.90
C GLU A 679 -28.62 25.30 3.24
N HIS A 680 -27.45 25.76 2.80
CA HIS A 680 -27.08 27.18 2.79
C HIS A 680 -26.68 27.58 1.36
N VAL A 681 -27.01 28.80 0.96
CA VAL A 681 -26.66 29.33 -0.37
C VAL A 681 -26.06 30.72 -0.21
N GLU A 682 -24.89 30.91 -0.82
CA GLU A 682 -24.21 32.20 -0.90
C GLU A 682 -23.74 32.46 -2.33
N ARG A 683 -23.24 33.68 -2.59
CA ARG A 683 -22.77 34.09 -3.90
C ARG A 683 -21.34 34.62 -3.79
N PHE A 684 -20.46 34.09 -4.62
CA PHE A 684 -19.15 34.67 -4.88
C PHE A 684 -19.31 35.75 -5.95
N GLU A 685 -18.81 36.95 -5.66
CA GLU A 685 -18.72 38.06 -6.61
C GLU A 685 -17.31 38.66 -6.55
N HIS A 686 -16.78 39.05 -7.71
CA HIS A 686 -15.44 39.60 -7.84
C HIS A 686 -15.39 40.62 -8.99
N PRO A 687 -14.57 41.70 -8.90
CA PRO A 687 -14.52 42.71 -9.96
C PRO A 687 -14.06 42.19 -11.34
N SER A 688 -13.28 41.10 -11.37
CA SER A 688 -12.64 40.56 -12.58
C SER A 688 -12.98 39.11 -12.91
N LEU A 689 -13.75 38.40 -12.06
CA LEU A 689 -14.07 36.99 -12.25
C LEU A 689 -15.60 36.79 -12.34
N PRO A 690 -16.07 35.75 -13.06
CA PRO A 690 -17.50 35.44 -13.13
C PRO A 690 -18.11 35.19 -11.75
N PRO A 691 -19.36 35.63 -11.50
CA PRO A 691 -20.02 35.37 -10.24
C PRO A 691 -20.52 33.91 -10.17
N VAL A 692 -20.39 33.29 -9.00
CA VAL A 692 -20.68 31.87 -8.78
C VAL A 692 -21.64 31.70 -7.60
N THR A 693 -22.74 30.97 -7.79
CA THR A 693 -23.62 30.56 -6.69
C THR A 693 -23.03 29.35 -5.97
N MET A 694 -22.65 29.52 -4.70
CA MET A 694 -22.12 28.46 -3.85
C MET A 694 -23.27 27.85 -3.02
N ARG A 695 -23.53 26.55 -3.19
CA ARG A 695 -24.58 25.82 -2.46
C ARG A 695 -23.94 24.81 -1.53
N LEU A 696 -24.12 24.97 -0.22
CA LEU A 696 -23.58 24.09 0.81
C LEU A 696 -24.66 23.16 1.35
N LEU A 697 -24.41 21.85 1.31
CA LEU A 697 -25.24 20.80 1.92
C LEU A 697 -24.53 20.27 3.18
N LEU A 698 -24.95 20.77 4.35
CA LEU A 698 -24.26 20.62 5.64
C LEU A 698 -24.94 19.57 6.54
N GLN A 699 -24.19 18.76 7.30
CA GLN A 699 -24.79 17.91 8.33
C GLN A 699 -25.25 18.75 9.53
N ARG A 700 -26.30 18.34 10.24
CA ARG A 700 -26.93 19.17 11.30
C ARG A 700 -25.99 19.43 12.47
N GLU A 701 -25.22 18.42 12.84
CA GLU A 701 -24.14 18.46 13.83
C GLU A 701 -23.03 19.47 13.48
N HIS A 702 -22.87 19.80 12.19
CA HIS A 702 -21.84 20.72 11.69
C HIS A 702 -22.37 22.12 11.36
N ALA A 703 -23.63 22.45 11.69
CA ALA A 703 -24.26 23.74 11.36
C ALA A 703 -23.42 25.00 11.68
N LYS A 704 -22.62 24.97 12.75
CA LYS A 704 -21.72 26.07 13.16
C LYS A 704 -20.48 26.26 12.26
N GLN A 705 -20.25 25.37 11.29
CA GLN A 705 -19.08 25.39 10.40
C GLN A 705 -19.38 25.95 9.00
N ALA A 706 -20.64 26.31 8.71
CA ALA A 706 -21.09 26.76 7.38
C ALA A 706 -20.18 27.83 6.74
N GLU A 707 -19.95 28.94 7.45
CA GLU A 707 -19.12 30.06 6.97
C GLU A 707 -17.67 29.64 6.64
N ARG A 708 -17.13 28.61 7.29
CA ARG A 708 -15.77 28.14 7.03
C ARG A 708 -15.65 27.50 5.65
N HIS A 709 -16.70 26.79 5.20
CA HIS A 709 -16.76 26.26 3.84
C HIS A 709 -16.88 27.37 2.80
N PHE A 710 -17.68 28.40 3.06
CA PHE A 710 -17.81 29.53 2.15
C PHE A 710 -16.53 30.37 2.08
N VAL A 711 -15.86 30.66 3.20
CA VAL A 711 -14.54 31.33 3.21
C VAL A 711 -13.52 30.56 2.39
N ALA A 712 -13.43 29.24 2.58
CA ALA A 712 -12.52 28.38 1.85
C ALA A 712 -12.83 28.32 0.34
N THR A 713 -14.11 28.18 -0.02
CA THR A 713 -14.55 28.12 -1.44
C THR A 713 -14.35 29.47 -2.13
N ARG A 714 -14.63 30.60 -1.46
CA ARG A 714 -14.30 31.95 -1.93
C ARG A 714 -12.80 32.13 -2.18
N ALA A 715 -11.95 31.63 -1.28
CA ALA A 715 -10.50 31.71 -1.43
C ALA A 715 -10.01 30.92 -2.65
N ALA A 716 -10.51 29.70 -2.85
CA ALA A 716 -10.20 28.90 -4.04
C ALA A 716 -10.66 29.58 -5.33
N LEU A 717 -11.96 29.94 -5.43
CA LEU A 717 -12.54 30.60 -6.61
C LEU A 717 -11.82 31.90 -6.97
N ARG A 718 -11.41 32.69 -5.95
CA ARG A 718 -10.62 33.91 -6.17
C ARG A 718 -9.22 33.60 -6.66
N TYR A 719 -8.41 32.89 -5.87
CA TYR A 719 -6.97 32.82 -6.15
C TYR A 719 -6.64 31.90 -7.33
N TYR A 720 -7.33 30.77 -7.52
CA TYR A 720 -7.18 29.99 -8.76
C TYR A 720 -7.69 30.79 -9.98
N GLY A 721 -8.77 31.55 -9.80
CA GLY A 721 -9.33 32.46 -10.80
C GLY A 721 -8.38 33.58 -11.24
N GLU A 722 -7.75 34.24 -10.28
CA GLU A 722 -6.77 35.33 -10.49
C GLU A 722 -5.42 34.81 -11.02
N TRP A 723 -4.96 33.63 -10.57
CA TRP A 723 -3.62 33.12 -10.89
C TRP A 723 -3.54 32.28 -12.16
N PHE A 724 -4.58 31.52 -12.50
CA PHE A 724 -4.54 30.55 -13.60
C PHE A 724 -5.59 30.84 -14.68
N GLY A 725 -6.84 31.12 -14.27
CA GLY A 725 -7.92 31.51 -15.17
C GLY A 725 -9.31 31.29 -14.55
N PRO A 726 -10.36 31.95 -15.07
CA PRO A 726 -11.65 32.05 -14.38
C PRO A 726 -12.41 30.72 -14.31
N TYR A 727 -13.07 30.48 -13.16
CA TYR A 727 -14.06 29.41 -13.05
C TYR A 727 -15.25 29.70 -13.99
N PRO A 728 -15.60 28.80 -14.92
CA PRO A 728 -16.44 29.14 -16.06
C PRO A 728 -17.90 28.69 -15.90
N TYR A 729 -18.27 28.07 -14.78
CA TYR A 729 -19.63 27.65 -14.45
C TYR A 729 -20.28 28.62 -13.45
N SER A 730 -21.60 28.77 -13.51
CA SER A 730 -22.34 29.74 -12.69
C SER A 730 -22.67 29.25 -11.27
N HIS A 731 -22.33 28.01 -10.93
CA HIS A 731 -22.62 27.43 -9.62
C HIS A 731 -21.57 26.39 -9.20
N ILE A 732 -21.53 26.09 -7.91
CA ILE A 732 -20.73 25.02 -7.32
C ILE A 732 -21.45 24.46 -6.08
N THR A 733 -21.48 23.13 -5.93
CA THR A 733 -22.09 22.45 -4.78
C THR A 733 -21.00 21.94 -3.84
N ILE A 734 -21.05 22.37 -2.59
CA ILE A 734 -20.19 21.94 -1.49
C ILE A 734 -21.00 20.94 -0.65
N VAL A 735 -20.45 19.76 -0.40
CA VAL A 735 -21.12 18.71 0.38
C VAL A 735 -20.34 18.43 1.65
N ASP A 736 -21.01 18.44 2.79
CA ASP A 736 -20.48 17.96 4.06
C ASP A 736 -20.82 16.47 4.24
N PRO A 737 -19.85 15.56 4.13
CA PRO A 737 -20.09 14.13 4.27
C PRO A 737 -20.31 13.74 5.74
N VAL A 738 -21.14 12.73 5.98
CA VAL A 738 -21.26 12.17 7.34
C VAL A 738 -19.94 11.57 7.79
N THR A 739 -19.40 12.06 8.91
CA THR A 739 -18.16 11.57 9.51
C THR A 739 -18.42 10.26 10.29
N PRO A 740 -17.76 9.12 9.97
CA PRO A 740 -17.91 7.90 10.75
C PRO A 740 -17.43 8.07 12.19
N VAL A 741 -18.21 7.59 13.16
CA VAL A 741 -17.87 7.67 14.60
C VAL A 741 -16.79 6.65 15.00
N ASN A 742 -16.65 5.55 14.25
CA ASN A 742 -15.64 4.53 14.52
C ASN A 742 -14.47 4.65 13.53
N PRO A 743 -13.21 4.90 13.98
CA PRO A 743 -12.05 4.93 13.12
C PRO A 743 -11.74 3.59 12.43
N ASP A 744 -12.25 2.43 12.89
CA ASP A 744 -12.06 1.13 12.21
C ASP A 744 -12.77 1.03 10.85
N VAL A 745 -13.59 2.02 10.48
CA VAL A 745 -14.15 2.18 9.13
C VAL A 745 -13.08 2.78 8.17
N GLN A 746 -11.84 2.26 8.22
CA GLN A 746 -10.64 2.82 7.56
C GLN A 746 -10.64 2.78 6.02
N GLY A 747 -11.65 2.19 5.41
CA GLY A 747 -11.93 2.29 3.97
C GLY A 747 -13.37 2.73 3.80
N GLY A 748 -13.62 4.03 3.94
CA GLY A 748 -14.98 4.57 4.05
C GLY A 748 -15.13 6.09 3.98
N SER A 749 -14.16 6.83 3.43
CA SER A 749 -14.37 8.27 3.20
C SER A 749 -15.25 8.50 1.97
N THR A 750 -16.25 9.37 2.13
CA THR A 750 -16.89 10.11 1.02
C THR A 750 -16.49 11.58 1.03
N GLY A 751 -15.59 12.00 1.94
CA GLY A 751 -15.02 13.35 2.01
C GLY A 751 -13.65 13.45 1.39
N GLY A 752 -13.36 14.62 0.80
CA GLY A 752 -12.22 14.81 -0.09
C GLY A 752 -12.48 14.10 -1.42
N MET A 753 -13.52 14.54 -2.14
CA MET A 753 -13.86 14.07 -3.50
C MET A 753 -14.32 15.23 -4.38
N GLU A 754 -14.03 15.18 -5.67
CA GLU A 754 -13.80 16.39 -6.50
C GLU A 754 -14.53 16.45 -7.86
N TYR A 755 -15.76 15.94 -7.94
CA TYR A 755 -16.52 15.91 -9.20
C TYR A 755 -16.82 17.31 -9.79
N PRO A 756 -17.02 17.44 -11.11
CA PRO A 756 -17.33 18.72 -11.73
C PRO A 756 -18.58 19.37 -11.12
N MET A 757 -18.45 20.63 -10.70
CA MET A 757 -19.46 21.44 -10.01
C MET A 757 -20.01 20.86 -8.69
N LEU A 758 -19.46 19.76 -8.16
CA LEU A 758 -19.87 19.15 -6.89
C LEU A 758 -18.71 18.45 -6.19
N PHE A 759 -18.40 18.88 -4.96
CA PHE A 759 -17.29 18.31 -4.20
C PHE A 759 -17.61 18.10 -2.72
N THR A 760 -16.86 17.23 -2.02
CA THR A 760 -17.08 16.93 -0.59
C THR A 760 -15.97 17.45 0.32
N ALA A 761 -16.35 18.23 1.32
CA ALA A 761 -15.42 18.82 2.28
C ALA A 761 -14.92 17.81 3.34
N GLY A 762 -13.88 18.22 4.08
CA GLY A 762 -13.20 17.41 5.11
C GLY A 762 -13.60 17.74 6.54
N THR A 763 -14.87 18.04 6.80
CA THR A 763 -15.37 18.39 8.13
C THR A 763 -15.14 17.26 9.13
N ARG A 764 -14.87 17.62 10.38
CA ARG A 764 -14.68 16.65 11.47
C ARG A 764 -15.44 17.11 12.71
N ASN A 765 -16.01 16.14 13.42
CA ASN A 765 -16.60 16.35 14.74
C ASN A 765 -15.59 17.07 15.67
N TRP A 766 -16.11 18.05 16.42
CA TRP A 766 -15.37 18.90 17.37
C TRP A 766 -14.11 19.58 16.83
N ALA A 767 -13.97 19.77 15.51
CA ALA A 767 -12.86 20.54 14.95
C ALA A 767 -12.77 21.94 15.59
N PRO A 768 -11.60 22.36 16.10
CA PRO A 768 -11.40 23.72 16.60
C PRO A 768 -11.75 24.75 15.50
N LEU A 769 -12.41 25.85 15.90
CA LEU A 769 -12.84 26.90 14.97
C LEU A 769 -11.66 27.59 14.29
N ASP A 770 -10.53 27.70 14.98
CA ASP A 770 -9.27 28.27 14.48
C ASP A 770 -8.33 27.21 13.86
N GLY A 771 -8.80 25.96 13.68
CA GLY A 771 -8.01 24.86 13.13
C GLY A 771 -7.98 24.83 11.59
N PRO A 772 -7.10 24.01 10.99
CA PRO A 772 -6.94 23.91 9.53
C PRO A 772 -8.09 23.22 8.77
N GLN A 773 -9.11 22.72 9.45
CA GLN A 773 -10.19 21.89 8.88
C GLN A 773 -11.56 22.46 9.29
N PRO A 774 -12.51 22.65 8.35
CA PRO A 774 -12.56 22.06 7.01
C PRO A 774 -11.86 22.84 5.88
N GLU A 775 -11.26 24.01 6.16
CA GLU A 775 -10.73 24.91 5.12
C GLU A 775 -9.70 24.23 4.20
N SER A 776 -8.80 23.41 4.76
CA SER A 776 -7.78 22.67 4.00
C SER A 776 -8.36 21.85 2.85
N VAL A 777 -9.32 20.99 3.16
CA VAL A 777 -9.90 20.03 2.21
C VAL A 777 -10.88 20.77 1.30
N THR A 778 -11.60 21.76 1.83
CA THR A 778 -12.50 22.59 1.02
C THR A 778 -11.75 23.41 -0.05
N ILE A 779 -10.54 23.93 0.24
CA ILE A 779 -9.69 24.61 -0.77
C ILE A 779 -9.13 23.60 -1.78
N HIS A 780 -8.71 22.41 -1.33
CA HIS A 780 -8.19 21.33 -2.20
C HIS A 780 -9.27 20.89 -3.19
N GLU A 781 -10.43 20.48 -2.71
CA GLU A 781 -11.54 20.00 -3.54
C GLU A 781 -12.14 21.08 -4.46
N ALA A 782 -12.14 22.34 -4.02
CA ALA A 782 -12.52 23.47 -4.88
C ALA A 782 -11.44 23.80 -5.92
N GLY A 783 -10.16 23.49 -5.65
CA GLY A 783 -9.04 23.65 -6.58
C GLY A 783 -9.03 22.61 -7.70
N HIS A 784 -9.44 21.38 -7.41
CA HIS A 784 -9.68 20.33 -8.42
C HIS A 784 -10.74 20.73 -9.46
N GLN A 785 -11.63 21.66 -9.15
CA GLN A 785 -12.56 22.20 -10.14
C GLN A 785 -11.84 22.92 -11.30
N PHE A 786 -10.59 23.31 -11.12
CA PHE A 786 -9.72 23.88 -12.15
C PHE A 786 -8.84 22.79 -12.79
N TRP A 787 -8.12 22.01 -11.99
CA TRP A 787 -7.19 21.01 -12.50
C TRP A 787 -7.93 19.79 -13.09
N TYR A 788 -8.63 18.96 -12.30
CA TYR A 788 -9.50 17.89 -12.82
C TYR A 788 -10.70 18.40 -13.63
N GLY A 789 -11.50 19.31 -13.09
CA GLY A 789 -12.81 19.70 -13.63
C GLY A 789 -12.78 20.48 -14.95
N ILE A 790 -11.67 21.18 -15.24
CA ILE A 790 -11.49 21.96 -16.49
C ILE A 790 -10.28 21.44 -17.29
N VAL A 791 -9.16 21.14 -16.65
CA VAL A 791 -7.90 20.70 -17.30
C VAL A 791 -7.76 19.19 -17.19
N ALA A 792 -8.81 18.44 -17.53
CA ALA A 792 -9.03 17.02 -17.21
C ALA A 792 -7.89 16.07 -17.62
N THR A 793 -6.85 15.98 -16.80
CA THR A 793 -5.70 15.11 -17.01
C THR A 793 -6.07 13.64 -16.82
N ASN A 794 -5.31 12.75 -17.44
CA ASN A 794 -5.48 11.31 -17.25
C ASN A 794 -4.94 10.89 -15.88
N GLU A 795 -5.71 11.07 -14.81
CA GLU A 795 -5.28 10.70 -13.47
C GLU A 795 -4.97 9.20 -13.30
N PHE A 796 -5.62 8.37 -14.11
CA PHE A 796 -5.41 6.93 -14.10
C PHE A 796 -3.93 6.56 -14.36
N GLU A 797 -3.26 7.34 -15.21
CA GLU A 797 -1.84 7.18 -15.54
C GLU A 797 -0.96 8.30 -14.96
N HIS A 798 -1.50 9.48 -14.69
CA HIS A 798 -0.76 10.69 -14.35
C HIS A 798 -1.43 11.51 -13.23
N ALA A 799 -1.89 10.86 -12.16
CA ALA A 799 -2.60 11.48 -11.03
C ALA A 799 -1.87 12.70 -10.44
N TRP A 800 -0.54 12.75 -10.53
CA TRP A 800 0.22 13.90 -10.06
C TRP A 800 -0.11 15.22 -10.78
N MET A 801 -0.59 15.16 -12.03
CA MET A 801 -0.93 16.36 -12.80
C MET A 801 -2.17 17.06 -12.26
N ASP A 802 -3.06 16.33 -11.60
CA ASP A 802 -4.17 16.91 -10.87
C ASP A 802 -3.81 17.04 -9.38
N GLU A 803 -3.75 15.93 -8.65
CA GLU A 803 -3.51 15.90 -7.21
C GLU A 803 -2.25 16.63 -6.76
N GLY A 804 -1.17 16.55 -7.54
CA GLY A 804 0.10 17.17 -7.22
C GLY A 804 0.14 18.68 -7.52
N LEU A 805 -0.35 19.10 -8.70
CA LEU A 805 -0.52 20.53 -9.04
C LEU A 805 -1.49 21.20 -8.06
N ASN A 806 -2.60 20.52 -7.75
CA ASN A 806 -3.63 21.00 -6.85
C ASN A 806 -3.15 21.05 -5.39
N THR A 807 -2.40 20.04 -4.92
CA THR A 807 -1.76 20.05 -3.59
C THR A 807 -0.82 21.24 -3.42
N TYR A 808 -0.07 21.59 -4.47
CA TYR A 808 0.84 22.74 -4.50
C TYR A 808 0.05 24.07 -4.49
N ALA A 809 -0.90 24.24 -5.41
CA ALA A 809 -1.72 25.45 -5.51
C ALA A 809 -2.52 25.70 -4.21
N THR A 810 -3.09 24.65 -3.62
CA THR A 810 -3.77 24.68 -2.32
C THR A 810 -2.87 25.19 -1.20
N ALA A 811 -1.58 24.79 -1.17
CA ALA A 811 -0.63 25.33 -0.21
C ALA A 811 -0.41 26.84 -0.38
N ARG A 812 -0.29 27.34 -1.61
CA ARG A 812 -0.12 28.77 -1.91
C ARG A 812 -1.38 29.56 -1.55
N VAL A 813 -2.57 29.08 -1.91
CA VAL A 813 -3.86 29.73 -1.56
C VAL A 813 -4.05 29.79 -0.05
N ILE A 814 -3.68 28.74 0.69
CA ILE A 814 -3.75 28.73 2.16
C ILE A 814 -2.84 29.79 2.78
N ASP A 815 -1.60 29.89 2.29
CA ASP A 815 -0.59 30.83 2.80
C ASP A 815 -1.03 32.29 2.56
N GLU A 816 -1.63 32.58 1.39
CA GLU A 816 -2.13 33.90 1.01
C GLU A 816 -3.47 34.28 1.68
N ALA A 817 -4.45 33.37 1.65
CA ALA A 817 -5.82 33.66 2.08
C ALA A 817 -6.02 33.55 3.59
N LEU A 818 -5.26 32.68 4.26
CA LEU A 818 -5.50 32.26 5.63
C LEU A 818 -4.22 32.22 6.53
N PRO A 819 -3.26 33.17 6.41
CA PRO A 819 -1.93 33.08 7.06
C PRO A 819 -1.96 32.99 8.59
N ASN A 820 -3.09 33.35 9.23
CA ASN A 820 -3.25 33.35 10.68
C ASN A 820 -4.06 32.16 11.24
N ARG A 821 -4.57 31.24 10.40
CA ARG A 821 -5.47 30.13 10.83
C ARG A 821 -4.82 28.75 10.94
N PHE A 822 -3.50 28.63 10.77
CA PHE A 822 -2.81 27.34 10.81
C PHE A 822 -2.08 27.13 12.13
N VAL A 823 -2.88 27.05 13.19
CA VAL A 823 -2.47 26.52 14.50
C VAL A 823 -2.25 25.00 14.36
N THR A 824 -1.32 24.43 15.12
CA THR A 824 -1.13 22.97 15.10
C THR A 824 -2.36 22.32 15.72
N VAL A 825 -3.01 21.36 15.06
CA VAL A 825 -4.13 20.59 15.64
C VAL A 825 -3.81 19.10 15.61
N GLU A 826 -3.43 18.58 16.77
CA GLU A 826 -3.25 17.14 16.98
C GLU A 826 -4.55 16.50 17.48
N ARG A 827 -4.70 15.19 17.29
CA ARG A 827 -5.87 14.44 17.81
C ARG A 827 -5.42 13.27 18.67
N TYR A 828 -5.80 13.30 19.94
CA TYR A 828 -5.46 12.30 20.95
C TYR A 828 -6.55 11.22 21.04
N PHE A 829 -6.28 10.15 21.79
CA PHE A 829 -7.24 9.04 22.03
C PHE A 829 -7.79 8.39 20.75
N GLY A 830 -6.90 7.90 19.88
CA GLY A 830 -7.31 7.28 18.62
C GLY A 830 -7.95 8.24 17.60
N GLY A 831 -7.73 9.54 17.76
CA GLY A 831 -8.26 10.59 16.87
C GLY A 831 -9.51 11.31 17.38
N PHE A 832 -10.01 10.94 18.57
CA PHE A 832 -11.28 11.41 19.13
C PHE A 832 -11.24 12.88 19.58
N VAL A 833 -10.28 13.26 20.44
CA VAL A 833 -10.20 14.63 21.01
C VAL A 833 -9.17 15.45 20.24
N PRO A 834 -9.57 16.52 19.53
CA PRO A 834 -8.63 17.47 18.94
C PRO A 834 -8.12 18.47 19.98
N TRP A 835 -6.84 18.79 19.92
CA TRP A 835 -6.21 19.84 20.72
C TRP A 835 -5.49 20.83 19.81
N ALA A 836 -5.67 22.13 20.04
CA ALA A 836 -5.11 23.19 19.21
C ALA A 836 -3.98 23.93 19.93
N PHE A 837 -2.79 23.93 19.34
CA PHE A 837 -1.63 24.70 19.80
C PHE A 837 -1.58 26.04 19.06
N SER A 838 -2.29 27.04 19.60
CA SER A 838 -2.38 28.42 19.05
C SER A 838 -1.03 29.07 18.80
N ASP A 839 -0.06 28.74 19.66
CA ASP A 839 1.24 29.41 19.75
C ASP A 839 2.26 28.82 18.77
N VAL A 840 1.94 27.67 18.14
CA VAL A 840 2.78 26.99 17.17
C VAL A 840 2.12 27.05 15.79
N ARG A 841 2.53 28.06 15.03
CA ARG A 841 2.09 28.33 13.65
C ARG A 841 3.03 27.67 12.64
N TRP A 842 2.47 27.19 11.54
CA TRP A 842 3.22 26.55 10.44
C TRP A 842 2.77 27.13 9.11
N SER A 843 3.70 27.56 8.25
CA SER A 843 3.38 27.77 6.84
C SER A 843 3.18 26.42 6.17
N ARG A 844 2.10 26.25 5.39
CA ARG A 844 1.87 25.03 4.60
C ARG A 844 2.61 24.99 3.26
N ALA A 845 3.14 26.13 2.83
CA ALA A 845 4.08 26.21 1.72
C ALA A 845 5.51 25.79 2.13
N ILE A 846 5.89 26.00 3.40
CA ILE A 846 7.28 25.85 3.86
C ILE A 846 7.48 24.75 4.93
N ASP A 847 6.71 24.78 6.02
CA ASP A 847 6.97 23.95 7.22
C ASP A 847 5.99 22.78 7.40
N GLY A 848 4.88 22.77 6.66
CA GLY A 848 3.92 21.65 6.62
C GLY A 848 4.52 20.31 6.13
N ASN A 849 5.80 20.30 5.75
CA ASN A 849 6.71 19.15 5.68
C ASN A 849 6.08 17.85 5.15
N ARG A 850 5.47 17.95 3.96
CA ARG A 850 5.12 16.82 3.08
C ARG A 850 6.28 15.81 2.96
N LEU A 851 7.51 16.30 3.09
CA LEU A 851 8.75 15.55 3.26
C LEU A 851 8.68 14.43 4.31
N ASN A 852 8.01 14.61 5.45
CA ASN A 852 7.90 13.55 6.48
C ASN A 852 7.11 12.33 5.99
N ALA A 853 6.12 12.54 5.10
CA ALA A 853 5.30 11.48 4.53
C ALA A 853 5.89 10.92 3.22
N TYR A 854 6.66 11.75 2.49
CA TYR A 854 7.43 11.36 1.30
C TYR A 854 8.71 10.57 1.65
N ARG A 855 9.51 11.00 2.65
CA ARG A 855 10.82 10.43 3.03
C ARG A 855 10.81 8.89 3.17
N PRO A 856 9.83 8.24 3.83
CA PRO A 856 9.82 6.78 4.00
C PRO A 856 9.65 5.99 2.69
N VAL A 857 9.26 6.65 1.59
CA VAL A 857 8.94 6.03 0.30
C VAL A 857 9.60 6.73 -0.89
N ALA A 858 10.61 7.58 -0.64
CA ALA A 858 11.16 8.49 -1.63
C ALA A 858 11.67 7.81 -2.91
N THR A 859 12.13 6.56 -2.78
CA THR A 859 12.70 5.75 -3.85
C THR A 859 11.79 4.61 -4.33
N ASN A 860 10.55 4.51 -3.82
CA ASN A 860 9.68 3.35 -4.07
C ASN A 860 9.19 3.27 -5.52
N ASP A 861 8.79 4.40 -6.10
CA ASP A 861 8.26 4.50 -7.45
C ASP A 861 8.92 5.67 -8.20
N THR A 862 9.04 5.51 -9.52
CA THR A 862 9.34 6.62 -10.44
C THR A 862 8.03 7.30 -10.82
N GLN A 863 7.99 8.64 -10.79
CA GLN A 863 6.74 9.39 -10.93
C GLN A 863 6.19 9.45 -12.36
N SER A 864 7.00 9.16 -13.37
CA SER A 864 6.55 8.94 -14.75
C SER A 864 5.95 7.54 -15.01
N THR A 865 5.97 6.63 -14.02
CA THR A 865 5.25 5.35 -14.12
C THR A 865 3.74 5.61 -14.04
N PRO A 866 2.90 4.96 -14.87
CA PRO A 866 1.45 5.10 -14.78
C PRO A 866 0.92 4.85 -13.36
N THR A 867 0.07 5.72 -12.82
CA THR A 867 -0.41 5.68 -11.41
C THR A 867 -0.88 4.28 -10.99
N TRP A 868 -1.60 3.58 -11.86
CA TRP A 868 -2.11 2.23 -11.61
C TRP A 868 -1.05 1.15 -11.38
N ARG A 869 0.21 1.41 -11.77
CA ARG A 869 1.37 0.53 -11.53
C ARG A 869 2.15 0.87 -10.27
N TYR A 870 1.85 1.98 -9.59
CA TYR A 870 2.54 2.34 -8.36
C TYR A 870 2.36 1.27 -7.27
N TRP A 871 3.36 1.12 -6.42
CA TRP A 871 3.19 0.31 -5.21
C TRP A 871 2.06 0.91 -4.33
N PRO A 872 1.05 0.12 -3.90
CA PRO A 872 -0.12 0.65 -3.18
C PRO A 872 0.19 1.39 -1.87
N GLY A 873 1.36 1.16 -1.27
CA GLY A 873 1.81 1.86 -0.06
C GLY A 873 2.43 3.25 -0.32
N SER A 874 2.85 3.55 -1.55
CA SER A 874 3.55 4.79 -1.91
C SER A 874 2.77 5.70 -2.86
N ALA A 875 1.82 5.18 -3.63
CA ALA A 875 1.08 5.94 -4.65
C ALA A 875 0.63 7.35 -4.23
N SER A 876 -0.09 7.50 -3.12
CA SER A 876 -0.52 8.81 -2.60
C SER A 876 0.65 9.73 -2.18
N GLN A 877 1.76 9.18 -1.71
CA GLN A 877 2.93 9.99 -1.37
C GLN A 877 3.66 10.51 -2.62
N ILE A 878 3.63 9.74 -3.70
CA ILE A 878 4.24 10.11 -4.99
C ILE A 878 3.35 11.09 -5.74
N SER A 879 2.04 10.84 -5.89
CA SER A 879 1.13 11.73 -6.62
C SER A 879 0.94 13.10 -5.96
N TYR A 880 0.90 13.18 -4.62
CA TYR A 880 0.64 14.43 -3.89
C TYR A 880 1.94 15.05 -3.37
N ASN A 881 2.65 14.32 -2.52
CA ASN A 881 3.71 14.89 -1.68
C ASN A 881 5.03 15.08 -2.43
N LYS A 882 5.49 14.10 -3.22
CA LYS A 882 6.66 14.28 -4.09
C LYS A 882 6.45 15.43 -5.07
N THR A 883 5.27 15.51 -5.67
CA THR A 883 4.91 16.56 -6.64
C THR A 883 4.95 17.95 -6.03
N ALA A 884 4.24 18.17 -4.92
CA ALA A 884 4.22 19.48 -4.28
C ALA A 884 5.60 19.92 -3.77
N LEU A 885 6.48 18.98 -3.41
CA LEU A 885 7.88 19.29 -3.05
C LEU A 885 8.72 19.68 -4.28
N TRP A 886 8.60 18.99 -5.41
CA TRP A 886 9.36 19.39 -6.61
C TRP A 886 8.79 20.66 -7.27
N LEU A 887 7.48 20.88 -7.24
CA LEU A 887 6.87 22.15 -7.67
C LEU A 887 7.34 23.32 -6.80
N ALA A 888 7.42 23.14 -5.47
CA ALA A 888 7.98 24.14 -4.57
C ALA A 888 9.49 24.35 -4.77
N THR A 889 10.24 23.30 -5.14
CA THR A 889 11.65 23.42 -5.55
C THR A 889 11.78 24.27 -6.81
N LEU A 890 10.95 24.00 -7.81
CA LEU A 890 10.92 24.71 -9.08
C LEU A 890 10.49 26.17 -8.92
N GLU A 891 9.51 26.46 -8.07
CA GLU A 891 9.13 27.84 -7.68
C GLU A 891 10.30 28.59 -7.04
N ARG A 892 11.03 27.97 -6.11
CA ARG A 892 12.19 28.61 -5.45
C ARG A 892 13.37 28.81 -6.38
N TYR A 893 13.48 28.00 -7.43
CA TYR A 893 14.51 28.11 -8.45
C TYR A 893 14.18 29.17 -9.52
N LEU A 894 12.92 29.25 -9.98
CA LEU A 894 12.48 30.14 -11.07
C LEU A 894 11.84 31.47 -10.61
N GLY A 895 11.46 31.57 -9.34
CA GLY A 895 10.63 32.63 -8.79
C GLY A 895 9.13 32.43 -9.04
N TRP A 896 8.29 32.95 -8.12
CA TRP A 896 6.83 32.82 -8.18
C TRP A 896 6.22 33.34 -9.49
N GLU A 897 6.65 34.51 -9.98
CA GLU A 897 6.07 35.08 -11.21
C GLU A 897 6.23 34.16 -12.42
N THR A 898 7.37 33.47 -12.53
CA THR A 898 7.62 32.50 -13.59
C THR A 898 6.77 31.25 -13.38
N MET A 899 6.75 30.70 -12.16
CA MET A 899 5.97 29.50 -11.84
C MET A 899 4.45 29.71 -12.02
N GLN A 900 3.93 30.87 -11.63
CA GLN A 900 2.54 31.27 -11.86
C GLN A 900 2.23 31.32 -13.36
N ARG A 901 3.10 31.91 -14.19
CA ARG A 901 2.94 31.92 -15.66
C ARG A 901 2.98 30.51 -16.26
N VAL A 902 3.81 29.60 -15.73
CA VAL A 902 3.83 28.18 -16.17
C VAL A 902 2.46 27.55 -15.94
N LEU A 903 1.93 27.66 -14.72
CA LEU A 903 0.63 27.10 -14.34
C LEU A 903 -0.54 27.75 -15.09
N ALA A 904 -0.54 29.07 -15.24
CA ALA A 904 -1.55 29.80 -16.02
C ALA A 904 -1.53 29.41 -17.51
N THR A 905 -0.34 29.19 -18.09
CA THR A 905 -0.19 28.76 -19.48
C THR A 905 -0.63 27.31 -19.64
N HIS A 906 -0.32 26.43 -18.69
CA HIS A 906 -0.81 25.05 -18.67
C HIS A 906 -2.34 25.00 -18.57
N PHE A 907 -2.93 25.73 -17.62
CA PHE A 907 -4.39 25.87 -17.49
C PHE A 907 -5.02 26.41 -18.78
N SER A 908 -4.53 27.53 -19.31
CA SER A 908 -5.11 28.17 -20.50
C SER A 908 -4.99 27.33 -21.78
N ARG A 909 -3.96 26.48 -21.91
CA ARG A 909 -3.78 25.60 -23.08
C ARG A 909 -4.49 24.24 -22.92
N GLY A 910 -4.62 23.76 -21.69
CA GLY A 910 -5.23 22.47 -21.33
C GLY A 910 -6.72 22.54 -20.98
N ALA A 911 -7.30 23.72 -20.78
CA ALA A 911 -8.72 23.87 -20.46
C ALA A 911 -9.64 23.22 -21.50
N PHE A 912 -10.59 22.41 -21.02
CA PHE A 912 -11.54 21.60 -21.79
C PHE A 912 -10.86 20.58 -22.73
N ARG A 913 -9.70 20.07 -22.32
CA ARG A 913 -8.87 19.07 -23.02
C ARG A 913 -8.22 18.11 -22.01
N HIS A 914 -7.46 17.15 -22.53
CA HIS A 914 -6.70 16.16 -21.78
C HIS A 914 -5.18 16.32 -22.05
N PRO A 915 -4.49 17.29 -21.42
CA PRO A 915 -3.06 17.51 -21.64
C PRO A 915 -2.20 16.39 -21.03
N THR A 916 -1.00 16.16 -21.56
CA THR A 916 -0.05 15.14 -21.09
C THR A 916 1.08 15.73 -20.22
N PRO A 917 1.87 14.90 -19.52
CA PRO A 917 3.09 15.33 -18.83
C PRO A 917 4.04 16.14 -19.72
N GLU A 918 4.20 15.74 -20.98
CA GLU A 918 5.07 16.37 -21.97
C GLU A 918 4.59 17.78 -22.32
N ASP A 919 3.27 18.03 -22.40
CA ASP A 919 2.73 19.38 -22.57
C ASP A 919 3.12 20.29 -21.40
N PHE A 920 3.04 19.77 -20.16
CA PHE A 920 3.46 20.52 -18.97
C PHE A 920 4.97 20.82 -18.98
N PHE A 921 5.82 19.83 -19.27
CA PHE A 921 7.27 20.01 -19.31
C PHE A 921 7.71 20.99 -20.41
N ALA A 922 7.07 20.92 -21.59
CA ALA A 922 7.32 21.84 -22.69
C ALA A 922 6.91 23.28 -22.32
N ILE A 923 5.74 23.47 -21.72
CA ILE A 923 5.27 24.79 -21.23
C ILE A 923 6.21 25.33 -20.13
N ALA A 924 6.68 24.48 -19.23
CA ALA A 924 7.62 24.88 -18.19
C ALA A 924 8.94 25.42 -18.78
N GLY A 925 9.53 24.72 -19.75
CA GLY A 925 10.75 25.17 -20.44
C GLY A 925 10.52 26.42 -21.30
N GLU A 926 9.40 26.50 -22.04
CA GLU A 926 9.01 27.65 -22.85
C GLU A 926 8.89 28.94 -22.00
N VAL A 927 8.16 28.87 -20.89
CA VAL A 927 7.88 30.04 -20.04
C VAL A 927 9.06 30.42 -19.15
N ALA A 928 9.91 29.45 -18.76
CA ALA A 928 11.16 29.72 -18.06
C ALA A 928 12.26 30.26 -18.99
N GLY A 929 12.17 30.04 -20.30
CA GLY A 929 13.23 30.39 -21.26
C GLY A 929 14.49 29.55 -21.11
N ALA A 930 14.38 28.35 -20.55
CA ALA A 930 15.51 27.48 -20.19
C ALA A 930 15.16 25.99 -20.37
N ASP A 931 16.16 25.16 -20.62
CA ASP A 931 15.98 23.70 -20.64
C ASP A 931 15.89 23.16 -19.20
N LEU A 932 14.72 22.61 -18.86
CA LEU A 932 14.41 22.00 -17.57
C LEU A 932 14.40 20.47 -17.63
N THR A 933 14.85 19.86 -18.73
CA THR A 933 14.86 18.40 -18.92
C THR A 933 15.61 17.69 -17.81
N TRP A 934 16.79 18.20 -17.41
CA TRP A 934 17.59 17.68 -16.29
C TRP A 934 16.80 17.60 -14.97
N PHE A 935 15.95 18.60 -14.70
CA PHE A 935 15.16 18.70 -13.48
C PHE A 935 14.02 17.67 -13.50
N PHE A 936 13.31 17.54 -14.62
CA PHE A 936 12.24 16.54 -14.77
C PHE A 936 12.78 15.11 -14.86
N ASP A 937 13.99 14.90 -15.38
CA ASP A 937 14.68 13.60 -15.33
C ASP A 937 15.00 13.20 -13.88
N ALA A 938 15.60 14.12 -13.11
CA ALA A 938 15.92 13.88 -11.71
C ALA A 938 14.67 13.68 -10.83
N THR A 939 13.62 14.49 -11.02
CA THR A 939 12.46 14.51 -10.11
C THR A 939 11.29 13.64 -10.55
N VAL A 940 10.99 13.56 -11.85
CA VAL A 940 9.80 12.87 -12.37
C VAL A 940 10.14 11.53 -13.03
N ARG A 941 11.13 11.51 -13.95
CA ARG A 941 11.52 10.31 -14.71
C ARG A 941 12.49 9.39 -13.96
N SER A 942 12.77 9.66 -12.69
CA SER A 942 13.52 8.77 -11.80
C SER A 942 12.90 8.64 -10.40
N SER A 943 13.32 7.60 -9.68
CA SER A 943 13.10 7.41 -8.24
C SER A 943 14.28 7.91 -7.39
N ALA A 944 15.14 8.77 -7.94
CA ALA A 944 16.28 9.30 -7.20
C ALA A 944 15.84 10.19 -6.02
N ALA A 945 16.52 10.00 -4.88
CA ALA A 945 16.34 10.84 -3.70
C ALA A 945 17.48 11.88 -3.60
N PHE A 946 17.27 12.93 -2.79
CA PHE A 946 18.19 14.04 -2.62
C PHE A 946 18.62 14.15 -1.15
N ASP A 947 19.91 14.38 -0.88
CA ASP A 947 20.48 14.50 0.47
C ASP A 947 21.87 15.16 0.36
N TYR A 948 21.99 16.41 0.82
CA TYR A 948 23.19 17.24 0.66
C TYR A 948 23.75 17.67 2.03
N ALA A 949 24.88 17.05 2.42
CA ALA A 949 25.45 17.19 3.74
C ALA A 949 26.74 18.01 3.78
N VAL A 950 26.93 18.80 4.84
CA VAL A 950 28.28 19.22 5.28
C VAL A 950 28.88 18.06 6.07
N THR A 951 30.03 17.54 5.63
CA THR A 951 30.59 16.31 6.23
C THR A 951 31.94 16.50 6.91
N GLN A 952 32.70 17.52 6.52
CA GLN A 952 33.93 17.90 7.20
C GLN A 952 34.11 19.42 7.12
N VAL A 953 34.53 20.04 8.23
CA VAL A 953 35.08 21.39 8.26
C VAL A 953 36.30 21.36 9.18
N THR A 954 37.46 21.78 8.68
CA THR A 954 38.71 21.86 9.44
C THR A 954 39.35 23.23 9.25
N ASN A 955 39.65 23.91 10.36
CA ASN A 955 40.39 25.18 10.35
C ASN A 955 41.80 24.92 10.90
N THR A 956 42.82 25.09 10.06
CA THR A 956 44.24 24.89 10.41
C THR A 956 44.92 26.26 10.45
N PRO A 957 45.59 26.66 11.56
CA PRO A 957 46.39 27.87 11.58
C PRO A 957 47.50 27.85 10.53
N ALA A 958 47.64 28.96 9.78
CA ALA A 958 48.63 29.18 8.74
C ALA A 958 49.43 30.47 9.03
N ALA A 959 50.49 30.73 8.25
CA ALA A 959 51.40 31.85 8.52
C ALA A 959 50.68 33.22 8.57
N ASP A 960 49.69 33.43 7.70
CA ASP A 960 48.94 34.69 7.55
C ASP A 960 47.45 34.55 7.95
N GLY A 961 47.11 33.57 8.80
CA GLY A 961 45.74 33.35 9.30
C GLY A 961 45.36 31.88 9.44
N PHE A 962 44.38 31.43 8.66
CA PHE A 962 43.86 30.07 8.65
C PHE A 962 43.75 29.53 7.21
N GLU A 963 44.04 28.24 7.07
CA GLU A 963 43.60 27.40 5.96
C GLU A 963 42.35 26.64 6.42
N SER A 964 41.24 26.84 5.72
CA SER A 964 39.94 26.28 6.07
C SER A 964 39.47 25.34 4.95
N VAL A 965 39.36 24.05 5.26
CA VAL A 965 38.87 23.02 4.32
C VAL A 965 37.44 22.65 4.67
N VAL A 966 36.53 22.74 3.70
CA VAL A 966 35.12 22.35 3.79
C VAL A 966 34.85 21.23 2.79
N VAL A 967 34.32 20.10 3.25
CA VAL A 967 33.89 18.99 2.39
C VAL A 967 32.37 18.80 2.50
N VAL A 968 31.68 19.08 1.39
CA VAL A 968 30.25 18.79 1.22
C VAL A 968 30.08 17.49 0.42
N ARG A 969 28.97 16.79 0.62
CA ARG A 969 28.69 15.51 -0.06
C ARG A 969 27.24 15.39 -0.47
N ARG A 970 27.04 14.77 -1.63
CA ARG A 970 25.74 14.34 -2.14
C ARG A 970 25.59 12.85 -1.79
N LEU A 971 24.75 12.57 -0.80
CA LEU A 971 24.64 11.22 -0.20
C LEU A 971 23.67 10.30 -0.94
N GLN A 972 22.79 10.86 -1.78
CA GLN A 972 21.81 10.13 -2.59
C GLN A 972 22.00 10.42 -4.09
N ASP A 973 21.24 9.74 -4.95
CA ASP A 973 21.48 9.75 -6.41
C ASP A 973 20.95 10.99 -7.15
N GLY A 974 20.05 11.77 -6.54
CA GLY A 974 19.44 12.96 -7.13
C GLY A 974 20.41 14.14 -7.22
N VAL A 975 20.70 14.57 -8.44
CA VAL A 975 21.55 15.74 -8.76
C VAL A 975 20.72 17.01 -8.79
N PHE A 976 21.18 18.05 -8.10
CA PHE A 976 20.57 19.38 -8.10
C PHE A 976 21.65 20.43 -7.75
N PRO A 977 21.72 21.58 -8.45
CA PRO A 977 22.69 22.63 -8.16
C PRO A 977 22.36 23.31 -6.83
N VAL A 978 23.33 23.36 -5.92
CA VAL A 978 23.18 23.93 -4.56
C VAL A 978 24.19 25.03 -4.29
N THR A 979 23.83 25.99 -3.45
CA THR A 979 24.76 27.01 -2.94
C THR A 979 25.35 26.57 -1.61
N ILE A 980 26.66 26.72 -1.44
CA ILE A 980 27.40 26.46 -0.21
C ILE A 980 27.80 27.80 0.39
N LYS A 981 27.15 28.18 1.50
CA LYS A 981 27.46 29.39 2.25
C LYS A 981 28.44 29.08 3.38
N ARG A 982 29.53 29.85 3.44
CA ARG A 982 30.53 29.81 4.51
C ARG A 982 30.47 31.12 5.28
N THR A 983 30.54 31.06 6.62
CA THR A 983 30.52 32.22 7.51
C THR A 983 31.76 32.17 8.40
N TYR A 984 32.53 33.26 8.41
CA TYR A 984 33.80 33.36 9.11
C TYR A 984 33.63 34.04 10.48
N ALA A 985 34.63 33.91 11.36
CA ALA A 985 34.57 34.41 12.74
C ALA A 985 34.42 35.94 12.86
N ASP A 986 34.82 36.69 11.82
CA ASP A 986 34.66 38.16 11.74
C ASP A 986 33.24 38.59 11.28
N GLY A 987 32.36 37.63 10.97
CA GLY A 987 31.00 37.88 10.50
C GLY A 987 30.86 38.04 8.98
N THR A 988 31.96 37.97 8.21
CA THR A 988 31.89 37.91 6.75
C THR A 988 31.30 36.58 6.28
N THR A 989 30.77 36.56 5.06
CA THR A 989 30.20 35.35 4.43
C THR A 989 30.59 35.26 2.97
N ASP A 990 30.91 34.05 2.52
CA ASP A 990 31.08 33.72 1.10
C ASP A 990 30.05 32.68 0.64
N MET A 991 29.77 32.64 -0.66
CA MET A 991 28.83 31.73 -1.30
C MET A 991 29.42 31.15 -2.58
N THR A 992 29.54 29.82 -2.63
CA THR A 992 30.00 29.09 -3.83
C THR A 992 28.85 28.25 -4.38
N ALA A 993 28.62 28.31 -5.68
CA ALA A 993 27.71 27.38 -6.36
C ALA A 993 28.42 26.04 -6.60
N TRP A 994 27.71 24.93 -6.37
CA TRP A 994 28.13 23.58 -6.72
C TRP A 994 27.03 22.94 -7.56
N ASP A 995 27.39 22.31 -8.68
CA ASP A 995 26.43 21.65 -9.59
C ASP A 995 25.78 20.40 -8.98
N GLY A 996 26.42 19.78 -7.99
CA GLY A 996 25.98 18.54 -7.37
C GLY A 996 26.26 17.29 -8.22
N GLU A 997 26.96 17.39 -9.36
CA GLU A 997 27.28 16.23 -10.21
C GLU A 997 28.19 15.25 -9.48
N GLY A 998 29.24 15.80 -8.86
CA GLY A 998 30.15 15.06 -7.99
C GLY A 998 29.45 14.43 -6.77
N ARG A 999 30.04 13.36 -6.21
CA ARG A 999 29.58 12.82 -4.91
C ARG A 999 30.08 13.64 -3.72
N TRP A 1000 31.06 14.51 -3.94
CA TRP A 1000 31.65 15.42 -2.97
C TRP A 1000 32.30 16.60 -3.69
N GLU A 1001 32.46 17.70 -2.96
CA GLU A 1001 33.25 18.87 -3.35
C GLU A 1001 34.06 19.31 -2.13
N ALA A 1002 35.34 19.67 -2.33
CA ALA A 1002 36.20 20.18 -1.28
C ALA A 1002 36.65 21.61 -1.60
N ILE A 1003 36.24 22.54 -0.75
CA ILE A 1003 36.56 23.96 -0.87
C ILE A 1003 37.67 24.28 0.13
N VAL A 1004 38.73 24.92 -0.34
CA VAL A 1004 39.87 25.35 0.48
C VAL A 1004 39.94 26.87 0.45
N ASP A 1005 39.64 27.50 1.58
CA ASP A 1005 39.75 28.94 1.77
C ASP A 1005 41.04 29.28 2.53
N HIS A 1006 41.69 30.38 2.16
CA HIS A 1006 42.79 30.98 2.93
C HIS A 1006 42.40 32.40 3.36
N GLY A 1007 42.49 32.72 4.65
CA GLY A 1007 42.11 34.04 5.15
C GLY A 1007 42.44 34.29 6.62
N PRO A 1008 42.24 35.54 7.11
CA PRO A 1008 42.60 35.92 8.49
C PRO A 1008 41.69 35.31 9.55
N SER A 1009 40.50 34.83 9.16
CA SER A 1009 39.43 34.40 10.06
C SER A 1009 39.01 32.95 9.77
N PRO A 1010 38.86 32.08 10.79
CA PRO A 1010 38.42 30.70 10.59
C PRO A 1010 36.92 30.62 10.29
N ILE A 1011 36.49 29.56 9.60
CA ILE A 1011 35.07 29.28 9.35
C ILE A 1011 34.39 28.84 10.66
N VAL A 1012 33.29 29.51 11.00
CA VAL A 1012 32.47 29.19 12.18
C VAL A 1012 31.12 28.55 11.85
N ARG A 1013 30.65 28.66 10.60
CA ARG A 1013 29.41 28.02 10.13
C ARG A 1013 29.47 27.74 8.63
N VAL A 1014 28.94 26.59 8.21
CA VAL A 1014 28.76 26.20 6.81
C VAL A 1014 27.32 25.73 6.61
N GLU A 1015 26.71 26.10 5.50
CA GLU A 1015 25.34 25.72 5.12
C GLU A 1015 25.30 25.34 3.63
N VAL A 1016 24.81 24.15 3.30
CA VAL A 1016 24.44 23.75 1.94
C VAL A 1016 22.96 24.05 1.72
N ASP A 1017 22.65 24.65 0.59
CA ASP A 1017 21.33 25.20 0.28
C ASP A 1017 20.76 26.09 1.40
N PRO A 1018 21.45 27.21 1.75
CA PRO A 1018 21.06 28.09 2.86
C PRO A 1018 19.67 28.71 2.69
N ASN A 1019 19.16 28.78 1.46
CA ASN A 1019 17.84 29.33 1.13
C ASN A 1019 16.75 28.25 1.04
N ARG A 1020 17.10 26.96 1.20
CA ARG A 1020 16.22 25.79 1.03
C ARG A 1020 15.48 25.80 -0.31
N ILE A 1021 16.20 26.00 -1.40
CA ILE A 1021 15.65 25.84 -2.75
C ILE A 1021 15.20 24.39 -2.96
N LEU A 1022 16.02 23.41 -2.56
CA LEU A 1022 15.77 21.98 -2.75
C LEU A 1022 14.83 21.43 -1.66
N MET A 1023 13.52 21.55 -1.90
CA MET A 1023 12.50 21.07 -0.97
C MET A 1023 12.42 19.53 -0.83
N LEU A 1024 13.08 18.80 -1.73
CA LEU A 1024 13.15 17.33 -1.77
C LEU A 1024 14.27 16.73 -0.90
N ASP A 1025 15.16 17.54 -0.31
CA ASP A 1025 16.26 17.02 0.50
C ASP A 1025 15.72 16.23 1.70
N LEU A 1026 16.11 14.95 1.81
CA LEU A 1026 15.62 14.06 2.84
C LEU A 1026 16.06 14.47 4.26
N ASN A 1027 17.13 15.24 4.44
CA ASN A 1027 17.73 15.44 5.76
C ASN A 1027 18.38 16.82 6.01
N TYR A 1028 17.57 17.89 6.01
CA TYR A 1028 17.95 19.25 6.46
C TYR A 1028 18.78 19.39 7.76
N THR A 1029 18.93 18.34 8.57
CA THR A 1029 19.79 18.39 9.76
C THR A 1029 21.28 18.18 9.46
N ASN A 1030 21.65 17.62 8.31
CA ASN A 1030 23.06 17.45 7.89
C ASN A 1030 23.54 18.55 6.92
N ASN A 1031 22.62 19.34 6.34
CA ASN A 1031 22.92 20.48 5.45
C ASN A 1031 23.68 21.63 6.14
N SER A 1032 23.96 21.57 7.45
CA SER A 1032 24.67 22.65 8.15
C SER A 1032 25.62 22.15 9.23
N TRP A 1033 26.69 22.92 9.44
CA TRP A 1033 27.69 22.72 10.49
C TRP A 1033 28.00 24.04 11.19
N THR A 1034 28.31 23.98 12.49
CA THR A 1034 28.75 25.13 13.29
C THR A 1034 29.90 24.75 14.22
N ALA A 1035 30.97 25.55 14.23
CA ALA A 1035 32.18 25.32 15.02
C ALA A 1035 31.93 25.20 16.54
N THR A 1036 30.94 25.94 17.05
CA THR A 1036 30.40 25.74 18.39
C THR A 1036 29.00 25.13 18.27
N PRO A 1037 28.82 23.84 18.59
CA PRO A 1037 27.50 23.22 18.57
C PRO A 1037 26.52 23.98 19.46
N GLN A 1038 25.38 24.41 18.91
CA GLN A 1038 24.31 25.04 19.69
C GLN A 1038 23.52 24.01 20.53
N ALA A 1039 24.24 23.13 21.25
CA ALA A 1039 23.68 22.07 22.07
C ALA A 1039 22.62 22.58 23.06
N PRO A 1040 22.75 23.75 23.73
CA PRO A 1040 21.69 24.28 24.59
C PRO A 1040 20.41 24.66 23.84
N ALA A 1041 20.50 25.15 22.59
CA ALA A 1041 19.33 25.49 21.78
C ALA A 1041 18.67 24.24 21.19
N ALA A 1042 19.46 23.27 20.72
CA ALA A 1042 18.97 21.97 20.27
C ALA A 1042 18.32 21.19 21.43
N ALA A 1043 18.99 21.11 22.58
CA ALA A 1043 18.46 20.51 23.80
C ALA A 1043 17.19 21.24 24.24
N ARG A 1044 17.16 22.59 24.31
CA ARG A 1044 15.94 23.34 24.63
C ARG A 1044 14.80 23.03 23.67
N ARG A 1045 15.05 22.92 22.35
CA ARG A 1045 14.02 22.56 21.35
C ARG A 1045 13.47 21.15 21.57
N TRP A 1046 14.34 20.17 21.83
CA TRP A 1046 13.93 18.79 22.09
C TRP A 1046 13.26 18.62 23.46
N SER A 1047 13.79 19.23 24.52
CA SER A 1047 13.19 19.28 25.85
C SER A 1047 11.85 20.01 25.84
N LEU A 1048 11.66 21.08 25.06
CA LEU A 1048 10.34 21.73 24.91
C LEU A 1048 9.33 20.80 24.21
N ARG A 1049 9.73 20.08 23.15
CA ARG A 1049 8.88 19.06 22.53
C ARG A 1049 8.53 17.93 23.51
N TRP A 1050 9.50 17.47 24.30
CA TRP A 1050 9.29 16.40 25.28
C TRP A 1050 8.46 16.86 26.48
N MET A 1051 8.68 18.06 27.00
CA MET A 1051 7.87 18.66 28.06
C MET A 1051 6.45 18.93 27.59
N GLY A 1052 6.25 19.35 26.34
CA GLY A 1052 4.93 19.40 25.71
C GLY A 1052 4.26 18.03 25.72
N TRP A 1053 4.93 17.00 25.19
CA TRP A 1053 4.40 15.63 25.19
C TRP A 1053 4.10 15.09 26.60
N LEU A 1054 4.95 15.35 27.58
CA LEU A 1054 4.73 14.98 28.98
C LEU A 1054 3.54 15.74 29.59
N GLN A 1055 3.43 17.05 29.33
CA GLN A 1055 2.32 17.88 29.77
C GLN A 1055 1.00 17.36 29.18
N GLU A 1056 0.97 16.97 27.91
CA GLU A 1056 -0.22 16.36 27.28
C GLU A 1056 -0.59 15.03 27.92
N VAL A 1057 0.38 14.18 28.30
CA VAL A 1057 0.14 12.94 29.06
C VAL A 1057 -0.42 13.24 30.46
N MET A 1058 0.06 14.29 31.13
CA MET A 1058 -0.42 14.70 32.45
C MET A 1058 -1.82 15.34 32.41
N LEU A 1059 -2.09 16.22 31.43
CA LEU A 1059 -3.42 16.81 31.20
C LEU A 1059 -4.44 15.75 30.77
N THR A 1060 -4.00 14.78 29.96
CA THR A 1060 -4.75 13.57 29.63
C THR A 1060 -5.17 12.83 30.91
N TYR A 1061 -4.23 12.51 31.79
CA TYR A 1061 -4.53 11.82 33.04
C TYR A 1061 -5.50 12.62 33.93
N ALA A 1062 -5.26 13.93 34.06
CA ALA A 1062 -6.08 14.86 34.83
C ALA A 1062 -7.51 15.06 34.29
N PHE A 1063 -7.79 14.70 33.03
CA PHE A 1063 -9.14 14.73 32.45
C PHE A 1063 -9.96 13.48 32.81
N PHE A 1064 -9.31 12.36 33.16
CA PHE A 1064 -9.96 11.11 33.54
C PHE A 1064 -9.98 10.85 35.06
N SER A 1065 -9.36 11.74 35.86
CA SER A 1065 -9.36 11.74 37.33
C SER A 1065 -10.34 12.76 37.92
#